data_AF-A0AA40KPA4-F1
#
_entry.id   AF-A0AA40KPA4-F1
#
_cell.length_a   1.000
_cell.length_b   1.000
_cell.length_c   1.000
_cell.angle_alpha   90.00
_cell.angle_beta   90.00
_cell.angle_gamma   90.00
#
_symmetry.space_group_name_H-M   'P 1'
#
loop_
_entity.id
_entity.type
_entity.pdbx_description
1 polymer ?
#
loop_
_entity_poly.entity_id
_entity_poly.type
_entity_poly.pdbx_seq_one_letter_code
_entity_poly.pdbx_strand_id
1 'polypeptide(L)'
;MRRLIRSLGSSKTTSRMGFYTTLTVFLTMNSEMPVEKCLSLIDNELQPANNNSKSENGDIYMGRILAYGALIRSKILSKSIDVIQQQTIQDLINAGKQRSYLSFISISFLIEYINQVDTECIKKLIWPIVEKELGKPWAEQTLDSFYALLVIKDKCPLLVNNEFSKKHFGTNDIITKESMNDIVKVLLDKHKIVLCHHPIFKLFCENLMSTELVVIFWTYIDEKFAKPSKIDEHVVIQILKFILSNIVDKSILPLLLSPNYMQHMLKKCSGSKHHNQDEVLLGFKEVLNLLISVTNSDDTKLKIQIAVLKKLILYPGDLMIEKKTGTKIIQILTGNLNLDGIKKVSKIYRGIMENTILRDKSNDKTKSFWTNAERIYAAHLLTRLMGHSKTFVDRKWRLDQLKFLFTCGLCEMPNVGIDLASQFKETFYHALDHKLPKLSDLRNVLSDLVHFVNICLKEQTLKLRNPLINEAKDSWDKMICLIKNLENNSKKTEAVPVFHTMNLHMGLQLFSDPQMAVMAIDELRSCYERVIKQSKKHKTANKNKLDDEPEWVEVVVDLLLSFYSKNSHLLRSLVGCVFPHICPYVTPTAIHQILAVLDVRNEKGPLVTRNGLDSEEISSDAESNYTSEDDDESDEENTKGEMESSSESDDSDSNEELLDENEDETLTDRLRMAVSQALGDVSIQTDDDDINVDNIGEEEGKRLDESLAAAFRLLRENRQSRSKKQGKSAQALTHFRIRVIDLLEIYLDCAPSMVIVLDILLPLFTLLEYCIKDPYQKSLQDRVRSCLKKLSTIKKFKNTENIDEELLIVILKALIEKGERTTSVYHEISDKLAECCTFLVKCAQQANISTDKITEIYGENLTSFFKRRDCVLSPLLFKSILQLQWEGNWQLAPLLVDFAFDSTVRSFRRGYALEFLTIFYNNSRLINSNTEHSSIRMKLEKKLCRNTISTLQEIINMHKNKQAVTTNGTEIGKEIRQRYIYLLLILLRSIYTRHLQKAWNWNDIGKVLSTYRTHASLAKDTKVAYNRLAVQIGIPPNISQKKTKNKQSAMTNGEIKDVTNNVEQLNNTQENGNTENETGAVTSSRNESKKKKKSKSKQRDKQLLKKEARMLREKVMSEGLEPFNFSSLVVHDQSNKNSSPLENGNSQIEQTSSNCSQKRTSKSILDGNKAKRRKSMETA
;
A
#
# COMPACT_ATOMS: atom_id res chain seq x y z
N MET A 1 -21.98 -23.40 -47.46
CA MET A 1 -20.98 -24.47 -47.16
C MET A 1 -19.65 -24.26 -47.87
N ARG A 2 -19.49 -24.62 -49.16
CA ARG A 2 -18.22 -24.55 -49.96
C ARG A 2 -17.25 -23.41 -49.58
N ARG A 3 -17.72 -22.14 -49.65
CA ARG A 3 -16.93 -20.94 -49.29
C ARG A 3 -16.33 -20.99 -47.87
N LEU A 4 -17.04 -21.55 -46.88
CA LEU A 4 -16.55 -21.69 -45.50
C LEU A 4 -15.33 -22.61 -45.45
N ILE A 5 -15.43 -23.79 -46.09
CA ILE A 5 -14.37 -24.81 -46.10
C ILE A 5 -13.12 -24.28 -46.81
N ARG A 6 -13.26 -23.73 -48.03
CA ARG A 6 -12.14 -23.14 -48.77
C ARG A 6 -11.42 -22.05 -47.96
N SER A 7 -12.17 -21.21 -47.24
CA SER A 7 -11.59 -20.13 -46.44
C SER A 7 -10.99 -20.56 -45.10
N LEU A 8 -11.04 -21.85 -44.72
CA LEU A 8 -10.20 -22.40 -43.65
C LEU A 8 -8.72 -22.48 -44.06
N GLY A 9 -8.44 -22.62 -45.36
CA GLY A 9 -7.09 -22.59 -45.92
C GLY A 9 -6.46 -21.19 -46.00
N SER A 10 -7.05 -20.17 -45.35
CA SER A 10 -6.53 -18.80 -45.39
C SER A 10 -5.34 -18.61 -44.46
N SER A 11 -4.29 -17.95 -44.94
CA SER A 11 -3.14 -17.52 -44.12
C SER A 11 -3.54 -16.56 -42.98
N LYS A 12 -4.65 -15.81 -43.12
CA LYS A 12 -5.13 -14.87 -42.10
C LYS A 12 -5.86 -15.60 -40.96
N THR A 13 -5.20 -15.71 -39.80
CA THR A 13 -5.75 -16.38 -38.60
C THR A 13 -7.12 -15.84 -38.16
N THR A 14 -7.37 -14.53 -38.27
CA THR A 14 -8.69 -13.93 -37.99
C THR A 14 -9.78 -14.44 -38.93
N SER A 15 -9.46 -14.66 -40.21
CA SER A 15 -10.38 -15.27 -41.19
C SER A 15 -10.63 -16.74 -40.83
N ARG A 16 -9.57 -17.51 -40.53
CA ARG A 16 -9.71 -18.92 -40.11
C ARG A 16 -10.62 -19.08 -38.90
N MET A 17 -10.45 -18.28 -37.85
CA MET A 17 -11.30 -18.33 -36.65
C MET A 17 -12.77 -18.05 -36.98
N GLY A 18 -13.06 -17.03 -37.78
CA GLY A 18 -14.42 -16.69 -38.19
C GLY A 18 -15.09 -17.79 -39.02
N PHE A 19 -14.40 -18.30 -40.05
CA PHE A 19 -14.94 -19.36 -40.91
C PHE A 19 -15.04 -20.71 -40.20
N TYR A 20 -14.09 -21.06 -39.33
CA TYR A 20 -14.15 -22.28 -38.50
C TYR A 20 -15.34 -22.26 -37.53
N THR A 21 -15.54 -21.13 -36.82
CA THR A 21 -16.66 -20.97 -35.89
C THR A 21 -17.99 -21.05 -36.66
N THR A 22 -18.09 -20.34 -37.78
CA THR A 22 -19.30 -20.35 -38.64
C THR A 22 -19.60 -21.75 -39.19
N LEU A 23 -18.58 -22.50 -39.64
CA LEU A 23 -18.74 -23.87 -40.12
C LEU A 23 -19.17 -24.80 -38.99
N THR A 24 -18.53 -24.73 -37.83
CA THR A 24 -18.85 -25.60 -36.67
C THR A 24 -20.29 -25.37 -36.20
N VAL A 25 -20.74 -24.12 -36.10
CA VAL A 25 -22.13 -23.79 -35.74
C VAL A 25 -23.11 -24.24 -36.84
N PHE A 26 -22.79 -23.99 -38.12
CA PHE A 26 -23.62 -24.45 -39.25
C PHE A 26 -23.81 -25.97 -39.24
N LEU A 27 -22.73 -26.73 -39.05
CA LEU A 27 -22.79 -28.19 -38.92
C LEU A 27 -23.64 -28.61 -37.71
N THR A 28 -23.40 -28.01 -36.54
CA THR A 28 -24.17 -28.31 -35.31
C THR A 28 -25.67 -28.08 -35.48
N MET A 29 -26.07 -27.04 -36.23
CA MET A 29 -27.47 -26.74 -36.55
C MET A 29 -28.07 -27.67 -37.64
N ASN A 30 -27.26 -28.37 -38.42
CA ASN A 30 -27.68 -29.21 -39.56
C ASN A 30 -27.19 -30.65 -39.37
N SER A 31 -27.45 -31.25 -38.20
CA SER A 31 -26.81 -32.51 -37.79
C SER A 31 -27.23 -33.78 -38.55
N GLU A 32 -28.15 -33.66 -39.50
CA GLU A 32 -28.58 -34.70 -40.47
C GLU A 32 -27.75 -34.69 -41.76
N MET A 33 -26.86 -33.70 -41.94
CA MET A 33 -26.12 -33.50 -43.18
C MET A 33 -25.03 -34.59 -43.36
N PRO A 34 -24.98 -35.29 -44.51
CA PRO A 34 -24.01 -36.37 -44.76
C PRO A 34 -22.56 -35.89 -44.69
N VAL A 35 -21.73 -36.63 -43.96
CA VAL A 35 -20.29 -36.31 -43.72
C VAL A 35 -19.49 -36.46 -45.01
N GLU A 36 -19.85 -37.40 -45.87
CA GLU A 36 -19.30 -37.66 -47.20
C GLU A 36 -19.37 -36.41 -48.10
N LYS A 37 -20.45 -35.64 -47.98
CA LYS A 37 -20.64 -34.35 -48.68
C LYS A 37 -19.75 -33.24 -48.08
N CYS A 38 -19.33 -33.38 -46.83
CA CYS A 38 -18.37 -32.48 -46.20
C CYS A 38 -16.93 -32.86 -46.57
N LEU A 39 -16.58 -34.14 -46.53
CA LEU A 39 -15.27 -34.68 -46.93
C LEU A 39 -14.97 -34.38 -48.40
N SER A 40 -15.89 -34.70 -49.31
CA SER A 40 -15.73 -34.36 -50.73
C SER A 40 -15.62 -32.84 -51.00
N LEU A 41 -16.15 -31.96 -50.14
CA LEU A 41 -15.89 -30.52 -50.24
C LEU A 41 -14.52 -30.12 -49.67
N ILE A 42 -14.00 -30.82 -48.66
CA ILE A 42 -12.63 -30.64 -48.16
C ILE A 42 -11.64 -31.08 -49.25
N ASP A 43 -11.85 -32.24 -49.85
CA ASP A 43 -10.94 -32.84 -50.83
C ASP A 43 -10.98 -32.15 -52.21
N ASN A 44 -12.01 -31.35 -52.51
CA ASN A 44 -12.05 -30.50 -53.71
C ASN A 44 -11.54 -29.08 -53.44
N GLU A 45 -11.82 -28.47 -52.28
CA GLU A 45 -11.54 -27.05 -52.04
C GLU A 45 -10.23 -26.79 -51.24
N LEU A 46 -9.61 -27.83 -50.69
CA LEU A 46 -8.37 -27.77 -49.90
C LEU A 46 -7.31 -28.77 -50.40
N GLN A 47 -7.10 -28.81 -51.71
CA GLN A 47 -6.08 -29.65 -52.35
C GLN A 47 -4.67 -29.04 -52.21
N PRO A 48 -3.70 -29.75 -51.62
CA PRO A 48 -2.30 -29.37 -51.69
C PRO A 48 -1.74 -29.71 -53.09
N ALA A 49 -1.09 -28.74 -53.74
CA ALA A 49 -0.46 -28.94 -55.05
C ALA A 49 1.06 -28.78 -54.96
N ASN A 50 1.81 -29.49 -55.81
CA ASN A 50 3.28 -29.42 -55.85
C ASN A 50 3.80 -28.03 -56.25
N ASN A 51 2.99 -27.24 -56.96
CA ASN A 51 3.33 -25.88 -57.38
C ASN A 51 3.09 -24.82 -56.29
N ASN A 52 2.35 -25.14 -55.22
CA ASN A 52 2.11 -24.23 -54.10
C ASN A 52 3.36 -24.07 -53.25
N SER A 53 3.55 -22.92 -52.62
CA SER A 53 4.66 -22.72 -51.70
C SER A 53 4.59 -23.65 -50.48
N LYS A 54 5.75 -23.85 -49.83
CA LYS A 54 5.85 -24.60 -48.56
C LYS A 54 4.99 -24.00 -47.43
N SER A 55 4.57 -22.74 -47.53
CA SER A 55 3.65 -22.09 -46.57
C SER A 55 2.20 -22.32 -46.93
N GLU A 56 1.79 -22.11 -48.19
CA GLU A 56 0.40 -22.28 -48.63
C GLU A 56 -0.09 -23.71 -48.44
N ASN A 57 0.74 -24.72 -48.76
CA ASN A 57 0.39 -26.11 -48.43
C ASN A 57 0.24 -26.34 -46.92
N GLY A 58 0.99 -25.60 -46.08
CA GLY A 58 0.81 -25.62 -44.62
C GLY A 58 -0.51 -24.98 -44.17
N ASP A 59 -0.91 -23.86 -44.77
CA ASP A 59 -2.21 -23.21 -44.52
C ASP A 59 -3.38 -24.07 -45.03
N ILE A 60 -3.21 -24.78 -46.15
CA ILE A 60 -4.18 -25.76 -46.68
C ILE A 60 -4.35 -26.94 -45.72
N TYR A 61 -3.26 -27.54 -45.23
CA TYR A 61 -3.33 -28.63 -44.25
C TYR A 61 -3.92 -28.16 -42.90
N MET A 62 -3.61 -26.94 -42.44
CA MET A 62 -4.33 -26.30 -41.33
C MET A 62 -5.83 -26.21 -41.62
N GLY A 63 -6.21 -25.84 -42.86
CA GLY A 63 -7.60 -25.80 -43.30
C GLY A 63 -8.30 -27.17 -43.22
N ARG A 64 -7.65 -28.26 -43.65
CA ARG A 64 -8.19 -29.63 -43.54
C ARG A 64 -8.34 -30.05 -42.08
N ILE A 65 -7.33 -29.81 -41.24
CA ILE A 65 -7.37 -30.09 -39.78
C ILE A 65 -8.53 -29.32 -39.11
N LEU A 66 -8.72 -28.04 -39.44
CA LEU A 66 -9.86 -27.25 -38.94
C LEU A 66 -11.20 -27.77 -39.47
N ALA A 67 -11.27 -28.30 -40.69
CA ALA A 67 -12.50 -28.86 -41.24
C ALA A 67 -12.90 -30.17 -40.53
N TYR A 68 -11.96 -31.09 -40.33
CA TYR A 68 -12.17 -32.30 -39.54
C TYR A 68 -12.49 -31.97 -38.07
N GLY A 69 -11.79 -30.99 -37.49
CA GLY A 69 -12.11 -30.45 -36.17
C GLY A 69 -13.51 -29.85 -36.06
N ALA A 70 -14.09 -29.33 -37.15
CA ALA A 70 -15.48 -28.86 -37.16
C ALA A 70 -16.48 -30.02 -37.20
N LEU A 71 -16.18 -31.12 -37.91
CA LEU A 71 -16.97 -32.37 -37.89
C LEU A 71 -16.95 -33.05 -36.52
N ILE A 72 -15.81 -32.99 -35.81
CA ILE A 72 -15.63 -33.49 -34.44
C ILE A 72 -16.42 -32.62 -33.45
N ARG A 73 -16.29 -31.29 -33.49
CA ARG A 73 -16.99 -30.40 -32.54
C ARG A 73 -18.50 -30.34 -32.73
N SER A 74 -18.99 -30.53 -33.95
CA SER A 74 -20.43 -30.58 -34.25
C SER A 74 -21.10 -31.93 -33.93
N LYS A 75 -20.33 -32.93 -33.47
CA LYS A 75 -20.81 -34.29 -33.17
C LYS A 75 -21.53 -34.99 -34.32
N ILE A 76 -21.22 -34.64 -35.57
CA ILE A 76 -21.72 -35.37 -36.75
C ILE A 76 -20.81 -36.56 -37.05
N LEU A 77 -19.49 -36.44 -36.84
CA LEU A 77 -18.54 -37.53 -37.13
C LEU A 77 -18.89 -38.82 -36.37
N SER A 78 -19.21 -38.70 -35.08
CA SER A 78 -19.61 -39.82 -34.21
C SER A 78 -21.00 -40.41 -34.52
N LYS A 79 -21.77 -39.80 -35.44
CA LYS A 79 -23.00 -40.37 -36.01
C LYS A 79 -22.79 -41.03 -37.38
N SER A 80 -21.60 -40.90 -37.98
CA SER A 80 -21.30 -41.46 -39.30
C SER A 80 -20.80 -42.90 -39.22
N ILE A 81 -20.84 -43.62 -40.33
CA ILE A 81 -20.45 -45.04 -40.43
C ILE A 81 -18.96 -45.21 -40.08
N ASP A 82 -18.62 -46.28 -39.36
CA ASP A 82 -17.26 -46.70 -38.95
C ASP A 82 -16.14 -46.36 -39.95
N VAL A 83 -16.33 -46.68 -41.23
CA VAL A 83 -15.37 -46.46 -42.32
C VAL A 83 -15.06 -44.98 -42.53
N ILE A 84 -16.08 -44.11 -42.44
CA ILE A 84 -15.97 -42.65 -42.61
C ILE A 84 -15.26 -42.04 -41.40
N GLN A 85 -15.54 -42.56 -40.20
CA GLN A 85 -14.81 -42.17 -38.98
C GLN A 85 -13.32 -42.51 -39.11
N GLN A 86 -13.01 -43.75 -39.50
CA GLN A 86 -11.64 -44.23 -39.71
C GLN A 86 -10.90 -43.40 -40.76
N GLN A 87 -11.50 -43.14 -41.93
CA GLN A 87 -10.89 -42.29 -42.95
C GLN A 87 -10.62 -40.87 -42.42
N THR A 88 -11.61 -40.23 -41.76
CA THR A 88 -11.47 -38.86 -41.24
C THR A 88 -10.36 -38.77 -40.18
N ILE A 89 -10.21 -39.78 -39.32
CA ILE A 89 -9.12 -39.87 -38.33
C ILE A 89 -7.77 -40.04 -39.03
N GLN A 90 -7.69 -40.93 -40.02
CA GLN A 90 -6.47 -41.19 -40.79
C GLN A 90 -6.00 -39.93 -41.53
N ASP A 91 -6.92 -39.17 -42.13
CA ASP A 91 -6.62 -37.93 -42.86
C ASP A 91 -6.30 -36.75 -41.92
N LEU A 92 -6.96 -36.66 -40.76
CA LEU A 92 -6.61 -35.70 -39.69
C LEU A 92 -5.16 -35.89 -39.21
N ILE A 93 -4.78 -37.13 -38.93
CA ILE A 93 -3.42 -37.51 -38.53
C ILE A 93 -2.42 -37.24 -39.67
N ASN A 94 -2.76 -37.63 -40.91
CA ASN A 94 -1.89 -37.43 -42.07
C ASN A 94 -1.69 -35.96 -42.45
N ALA A 95 -2.68 -35.08 -42.21
CA ALA A 95 -2.52 -33.63 -42.34
C ALA A 95 -1.65 -33.04 -41.20
N GLY A 96 -1.74 -33.57 -39.98
CA GLY A 96 -0.93 -33.16 -38.83
C GLY A 96 0.58 -33.36 -39.06
N LYS A 97 0.98 -34.49 -39.67
CA LYS A 97 2.38 -34.83 -39.96
C LYS A 97 3.11 -33.87 -40.92
N GLN A 98 2.38 -33.08 -41.71
CA GLN A 98 2.96 -32.31 -42.84
C GLN A 98 3.87 -31.16 -42.40
N ARG A 99 3.66 -30.65 -41.17
CA ARG A 99 4.47 -29.62 -40.51
C ARG A 99 4.41 -29.84 -39.00
N SER A 100 5.54 -29.70 -38.30
CA SER A 100 5.62 -29.86 -36.85
C SER A 100 4.67 -28.96 -36.05
N TYR A 101 4.26 -27.80 -36.57
CA TYR A 101 3.29 -26.91 -35.91
C TYR A 101 1.82 -27.29 -36.14
N LEU A 102 1.53 -28.27 -37.00
CA LEU A 102 0.17 -28.79 -37.26
C LEU A 102 -0.16 -30.01 -36.39
N SER A 103 0.87 -30.76 -36.00
CA SER A 103 0.78 -31.99 -35.19
C SER A 103 -0.04 -31.79 -33.91
N PHE A 104 0.35 -30.85 -33.03
CA PHE A 104 -0.41 -30.52 -31.81
C PHE A 104 -1.90 -30.24 -32.04
N ILE A 105 -2.25 -29.53 -33.11
CA ILE A 105 -3.64 -29.15 -33.41
C ILE A 105 -4.44 -30.36 -33.91
N SER A 106 -3.81 -31.19 -34.75
CA SER A 106 -4.38 -32.48 -35.19
C SER A 106 -4.63 -33.42 -34.00
N ILE A 107 -3.63 -33.59 -33.14
CA ILE A 107 -3.72 -34.41 -31.92
C ILE A 107 -4.72 -33.84 -30.91
N SER A 108 -4.83 -32.51 -30.77
CA SER A 108 -5.86 -31.88 -29.92
C SER A 108 -7.28 -32.25 -30.37
N PHE A 109 -7.55 -32.22 -31.68
CA PHE A 109 -8.84 -32.66 -32.21
C PHE A 109 -9.05 -34.18 -32.12
N LEU A 110 -7.99 -34.98 -32.30
CA LEU A 110 -8.05 -36.44 -32.08
C LEU A 110 -8.42 -36.77 -30.63
N ILE A 111 -7.80 -36.10 -29.66
CA ILE A 111 -8.12 -36.23 -28.22
C ILE A 111 -9.54 -35.74 -27.92
N GLU A 112 -9.98 -34.65 -28.53
CA GLU A 112 -11.37 -34.19 -28.41
C GLU A 112 -12.37 -35.21 -28.98
N TYR A 113 -12.02 -35.95 -30.04
CA TYR A 113 -12.84 -37.04 -30.56
C TYR A 113 -12.81 -38.28 -29.66
N ILE A 114 -11.63 -38.72 -29.21
CA ILE A 114 -11.43 -39.82 -28.24
C ILE A 114 -12.27 -39.57 -26.98
N ASN A 115 -12.35 -38.33 -26.51
CA ASN A 115 -13.16 -37.97 -25.35
C ASN A 115 -14.68 -38.04 -25.60
N GLN A 116 -15.17 -37.92 -26.83
CA GLN A 116 -16.59 -38.01 -27.18
C GLN A 116 -17.12 -39.44 -27.35
N VAL A 117 -16.26 -40.41 -27.70
CA VAL A 117 -16.66 -41.80 -27.96
C VAL A 117 -16.46 -42.72 -26.73
N ASP A 118 -17.00 -43.93 -26.77
CA ASP A 118 -16.82 -44.95 -25.72
C ASP A 118 -15.54 -45.80 -25.91
N THR A 119 -15.30 -46.69 -24.96
CA THR A 119 -14.09 -47.55 -24.93
C THR A 119 -14.06 -48.59 -26.06
N GLU A 120 -15.21 -49.07 -26.53
CA GLU A 120 -15.28 -50.04 -27.62
C GLU A 120 -15.01 -49.38 -28.98
N CYS A 121 -15.57 -48.20 -29.22
CA CYS A 121 -15.26 -47.39 -30.41
C CYS A 121 -13.78 -47.01 -30.47
N ILE A 122 -13.15 -46.66 -29.33
CA ILE A 122 -11.70 -46.40 -29.29
C ILE A 122 -10.92 -47.66 -29.72
N LYS A 123 -11.27 -48.84 -29.18
CA LYS A 123 -10.60 -50.12 -29.50
C LYS A 123 -10.80 -50.57 -30.95
N LYS A 124 -12.02 -50.44 -31.49
CA LYS A 124 -12.40 -50.92 -32.83
C LYS A 124 -11.99 -49.96 -33.95
N LEU A 125 -12.19 -48.65 -33.75
CA LEU A 125 -12.11 -47.65 -34.82
C LEU A 125 -10.83 -46.82 -34.76
N ILE A 126 -10.47 -46.32 -33.57
CA ILE A 126 -9.37 -45.36 -33.41
C ILE A 126 -8.02 -46.08 -33.31
N TRP A 127 -7.94 -47.12 -32.49
CA TRP A 127 -6.68 -47.80 -32.16
C TRP A 127 -5.93 -48.40 -33.38
N PRO A 128 -6.55 -49.05 -34.38
CA PRO A 128 -5.83 -49.62 -35.52
C PRO A 128 -5.10 -48.60 -36.42
N ILE A 129 -5.48 -47.33 -36.33
CA ILE A 129 -4.82 -46.19 -37.00
C ILE A 129 -3.76 -45.61 -36.07
N VAL A 130 -4.13 -45.37 -34.81
CA VAL A 130 -3.31 -44.62 -33.83
C VAL A 130 -2.15 -45.47 -33.28
N GLU A 131 -2.29 -46.80 -33.16
CA GLU A 131 -1.20 -47.70 -32.73
C GLU A 131 0.04 -47.56 -33.61
N LYS A 132 -0.13 -47.35 -34.93
CA LYS A 132 0.97 -47.20 -35.90
C LYS A 132 1.78 -45.91 -35.70
N GLU A 133 1.20 -44.91 -35.05
CA GLU A 133 1.85 -43.61 -34.82
C GLU A 133 2.35 -43.44 -33.39
N LEU A 134 1.69 -44.08 -32.42
CA LEU A 134 2.08 -44.03 -31.00
C LEU A 134 2.96 -45.22 -30.58
N GLY A 135 2.85 -46.37 -31.25
CA GLY A 135 3.73 -47.53 -31.09
C GLY A 135 5.05 -47.36 -31.83
N LYS A 136 5.79 -46.31 -31.46
CA LYS A 136 7.14 -46.00 -31.97
C LYS A 136 8.14 -46.01 -30.82
N PRO A 137 9.41 -46.38 -31.06
CA PRO A 137 10.44 -46.35 -30.02
C PRO A 137 10.64 -44.93 -29.49
N TRP A 138 11.14 -44.79 -28.25
CA TRP A 138 11.33 -43.48 -27.60
C TRP A 138 12.10 -42.45 -28.43
N ALA A 139 13.03 -42.86 -29.28
CA ALA A 139 13.80 -41.99 -30.17
C ALA A 139 12.96 -41.30 -31.28
N GLU A 140 11.76 -41.80 -31.55
CA GLU A 140 10.80 -41.25 -32.53
C GLU A 140 9.57 -40.59 -31.85
N GLN A 141 9.52 -40.57 -30.52
CA GLN A 141 8.42 -39.96 -29.77
C GLN A 141 8.53 -38.43 -29.72
N THR A 142 7.39 -37.78 -29.65
CA THR A 142 7.22 -36.32 -29.62
C THR A 142 6.34 -35.91 -28.44
N LEU A 143 6.33 -34.63 -28.04
CA LEU A 143 5.36 -34.14 -27.05
C LEU A 143 3.92 -34.48 -27.43
N ASP A 144 3.55 -34.35 -28.70
CA ASP A 144 2.18 -34.57 -29.17
C ASP A 144 1.80 -36.06 -29.09
N SER A 145 2.68 -36.96 -29.55
CA SER A 145 2.44 -38.41 -29.51
C SER A 145 2.46 -38.96 -28.08
N PHE A 146 3.39 -38.50 -27.24
CA PHE A 146 3.44 -38.90 -25.82
C PHE A 146 2.21 -38.39 -25.05
N TYR A 147 1.68 -37.20 -25.39
CA TYR A 147 0.42 -36.69 -24.81
C TYR A 147 -0.79 -37.53 -25.23
N ALA A 148 -0.92 -37.86 -26.52
CA ALA A 148 -1.99 -38.75 -27.01
C ALA A 148 -1.91 -40.14 -26.35
N LEU A 149 -0.71 -40.67 -26.16
CA LEU A 149 -0.48 -41.96 -25.51
C LEU A 149 -0.91 -41.96 -24.04
N LEU A 150 -0.57 -40.92 -23.27
CA LEU A 150 -1.03 -40.78 -21.87
C LEU A 150 -2.56 -40.68 -21.80
N VAL A 151 -3.19 -39.83 -22.60
CA VAL A 151 -4.66 -39.68 -22.61
C VAL A 151 -5.37 -40.99 -22.99
N ILE A 152 -4.82 -41.77 -23.93
CA ILE A 152 -5.41 -43.06 -24.30
C ILE A 152 -5.17 -44.12 -23.22
N LYS A 153 -4.01 -44.12 -22.53
CA LYS A 153 -3.80 -44.98 -21.35
C LYS A 153 -4.82 -44.66 -20.27
N ASP A 154 -5.00 -43.39 -19.94
CA ASP A 154 -5.84 -42.97 -18.81
C ASP A 154 -7.34 -43.21 -19.08
N LYS A 155 -7.79 -43.12 -20.34
CA LYS A 155 -9.17 -43.47 -20.73
C LYS A 155 -9.39 -44.96 -21.04
N CYS A 156 -8.39 -45.65 -21.59
CA CYS A 156 -8.47 -47.05 -22.02
C CYS A 156 -7.19 -47.86 -21.64
N PRO A 157 -6.98 -48.19 -20.36
CA PRO A 157 -5.77 -48.90 -19.90
C PRO A 157 -5.52 -50.25 -20.59
N LEU A 158 -6.58 -50.89 -21.08
CA LEU A 158 -6.53 -52.18 -21.80
C LEU A 158 -5.83 -52.10 -23.18
N LEU A 159 -5.66 -50.91 -23.75
CA LEU A 159 -4.99 -50.73 -25.05
C LEU A 159 -3.49 -50.48 -24.88
N VAL A 160 -3.13 -49.66 -23.90
CA VAL A 160 -1.73 -49.36 -23.55
C VAL A 160 -1.26 -50.31 -22.45
N ASN A 161 -1.38 -51.61 -22.72
CA ASN A 161 -1.10 -52.67 -21.76
C ASN A 161 0.40 -53.02 -21.67
N ASN A 162 0.76 -53.92 -20.76
CA ASN A 162 2.14 -54.39 -20.54
C ASN A 162 2.78 -54.99 -21.81
N GLU A 163 1.99 -55.68 -22.65
CA GLU A 163 2.48 -56.27 -23.91
C GLU A 163 2.82 -55.19 -24.94
N PHE A 164 1.96 -54.18 -25.10
CA PHE A 164 2.21 -53.00 -25.93
C PHE A 164 3.44 -52.22 -25.43
N SER A 165 3.53 -51.96 -24.12
CA SER A 165 4.68 -51.26 -23.54
C SER A 165 5.99 -52.03 -23.74
N LYS A 166 6.01 -53.36 -23.60
CA LYS A 166 7.18 -54.18 -23.91
C LYS A 166 7.55 -54.15 -25.39
N LYS A 167 6.56 -54.34 -26.27
CA LYS A 167 6.71 -54.39 -27.73
C LYS A 167 7.30 -53.10 -28.31
N HIS A 168 6.96 -51.94 -27.76
CA HIS A 168 7.31 -50.63 -28.34
C HIS A 168 8.27 -49.77 -27.49
N PHE A 169 8.32 -49.98 -26.17
CA PHE A 169 9.17 -49.23 -25.24
C PHE A 169 10.12 -50.10 -24.40
N GLY A 170 10.12 -51.42 -24.60
CA GLY A 170 10.96 -52.37 -23.86
C GLY A 170 10.60 -52.55 -22.38
N THR A 171 9.57 -51.86 -21.88
CA THR A 171 9.28 -51.66 -20.44
C THR A 171 7.89 -52.18 -20.07
N ASN A 172 7.66 -52.53 -18.80
CA ASN A 172 6.37 -53.08 -18.34
C ASN A 172 5.20 -52.07 -18.40
N ASP A 173 5.49 -50.77 -18.43
CA ASP A 173 4.56 -49.65 -18.52
C ASP A 173 5.31 -48.41 -19.05
N ILE A 174 4.59 -47.38 -19.51
CA ILE A 174 5.16 -46.12 -20.02
C ILE A 174 6.02 -45.41 -18.96
N ILE A 175 5.54 -45.29 -17.73
CA ILE A 175 6.15 -44.49 -16.66
C ILE A 175 6.85 -45.44 -15.69
N THR A 176 8.11 -45.80 -15.99
CA THR A 176 8.93 -46.72 -15.18
C THR A 176 10.30 -46.12 -14.93
N LYS A 177 11.04 -46.67 -13.95
CA LYS A 177 12.41 -46.24 -13.63
C LYS A 177 13.35 -46.27 -14.85
N GLU A 178 13.14 -47.21 -15.76
CA GLU A 178 13.95 -47.43 -16.96
C GLU A 178 13.64 -46.36 -18.04
N SER A 179 12.36 -46.04 -18.26
CA SER A 179 11.95 -45.04 -19.27
C SER A 179 12.16 -43.58 -18.84
N MET A 180 12.45 -43.28 -17.56
CA MET A 180 12.57 -41.90 -17.06
C MET A 180 13.56 -41.02 -17.82
N ASN A 181 14.73 -41.56 -18.21
CA ASN A 181 15.72 -40.80 -18.97
C ASN A 181 15.19 -40.42 -20.36
N ASP A 182 14.46 -41.32 -21.02
CA ASP A 182 13.86 -41.09 -22.34
C ASP A 182 12.64 -40.15 -22.28
N ILE A 183 11.82 -40.27 -21.23
CA ILE A 183 10.76 -39.30 -20.91
C ILE A 183 11.35 -37.90 -20.74
N VAL A 184 12.46 -37.75 -20.00
CA VAL A 184 13.14 -36.45 -19.83
C VAL A 184 13.73 -35.93 -21.16
N LYS A 185 14.19 -36.81 -22.08
CA LYS A 185 14.58 -36.39 -23.43
C LYS A 185 13.39 -35.86 -24.24
N VAL A 186 12.25 -36.55 -24.22
CA VAL A 186 11.04 -36.12 -24.95
C VAL A 186 10.45 -34.82 -24.38
N LEU A 187 10.44 -34.66 -23.05
CA LEU A 187 9.93 -33.45 -22.39
C LEU A 187 10.85 -32.22 -22.54
N LEU A 188 12.14 -32.41 -22.83
CA LEU A 188 13.15 -31.35 -22.98
C LEU A 188 13.80 -31.31 -24.38
N ASP A 189 13.15 -31.86 -25.41
CA ASP A 189 13.63 -31.72 -26.80
C ASP A 189 13.52 -30.25 -27.28
N LYS A 190 14.24 -29.91 -28.35
CA LYS A 190 14.53 -28.56 -28.86
C LYS A 190 13.31 -27.90 -29.51
N HIS A 191 12.32 -27.62 -28.68
CA HIS A 191 11.02 -27.09 -29.05
C HIS A 191 10.95 -25.56 -28.97
N LYS A 192 9.90 -24.95 -29.55
CA LYS A 192 9.66 -23.51 -29.42
C LYS A 192 9.13 -23.20 -28.02
N ILE A 193 9.52 -22.06 -27.44
CA ILE A 193 9.09 -21.62 -26.09
C ILE A 193 7.54 -21.63 -25.91
N VAL A 194 6.77 -21.41 -26.98
CA VAL A 194 5.30 -21.52 -26.99
C VAL A 194 4.81 -22.89 -26.49
N LEU A 195 5.57 -23.96 -26.72
CA LEU A 195 5.24 -25.32 -26.27
C LEU A 195 5.48 -25.55 -24.77
N CYS A 196 6.07 -24.61 -24.02
CA CYS A 196 6.16 -24.70 -22.55
C CYS A 196 4.78 -24.73 -21.84
N HIS A 197 3.71 -24.35 -22.56
CA HIS A 197 2.32 -24.46 -22.09
C HIS A 197 1.60 -25.71 -22.62
N HIS A 198 2.32 -26.68 -23.18
CA HIS A 198 1.72 -27.91 -23.71
C HIS A 198 1.03 -28.72 -22.58
N PRO A 199 -0.21 -29.20 -22.76
CA PRO A 199 -0.98 -29.86 -21.68
C PRO A 199 -0.29 -31.07 -21.04
N ILE A 200 0.64 -31.71 -21.77
CA ILE A 200 1.37 -32.88 -21.27
C ILE A 200 2.11 -32.61 -19.97
N PHE A 201 2.65 -31.42 -19.72
CA PHE A 201 3.43 -31.17 -18.50
C PHE A 201 2.57 -31.29 -17.26
N LYS A 202 1.29 -30.91 -17.36
CA LYS A 202 0.31 -31.10 -16.29
C LYS A 202 -0.03 -32.59 -16.13
N LEU A 203 -0.50 -33.24 -17.20
CA LEU A 203 -0.97 -34.63 -17.16
C LEU A 203 0.15 -35.61 -16.75
N PHE A 204 1.36 -35.41 -17.27
CA PHE A 204 2.54 -36.18 -16.87
C PHE A 204 2.88 -35.95 -15.40
N CYS A 205 2.80 -34.73 -14.86
CA CYS A 205 3.03 -34.51 -13.43
C CYS A 205 1.95 -35.16 -12.57
N GLU A 206 0.67 -35.12 -12.97
CA GLU A 206 -0.44 -35.80 -12.27
C GLU A 206 -0.21 -37.32 -12.22
N ASN A 207 0.19 -37.93 -13.33
CA ASN A 207 0.50 -39.37 -13.38
C ASN A 207 1.84 -39.71 -12.69
N LEU A 208 2.86 -38.84 -12.74
CA LEU A 208 4.14 -39.02 -12.03
C LEU A 208 3.98 -38.95 -10.51
N MET A 209 3.17 -38.00 -10.00
CA MET A 209 2.89 -37.86 -8.57
C MET A 209 2.11 -39.05 -7.99
N SER A 210 1.51 -39.88 -8.84
CA SER A 210 0.91 -41.17 -8.47
C SER A 210 1.95 -42.31 -8.35
N THR A 211 3.25 -42.01 -8.45
CA THR A 211 4.36 -42.97 -8.37
C THR A 211 5.48 -42.49 -7.45
N GLU A 212 6.29 -43.40 -6.94
CA GLU A 212 7.50 -43.07 -6.14
C GLU A 212 8.67 -42.50 -6.98
N LEU A 213 8.48 -42.33 -8.30
CA LEU A 213 9.56 -42.03 -9.24
C LEU A 213 9.93 -40.55 -9.34
N VAL A 214 9.22 -39.65 -8.65
CA VAL A 214 9.44 -38.18 -8.70
C VAL A 214 10.90 -37.79 -8.44
N VAL A 215 11.56 -38.45 -7.48
CA VAL A 215 12.97 -38.18 -7.14
C VAL A 215 13.92 -38.59 -8.27
N ILE A 216 13.66 -39.73 -8.93
CA ILE A 216 14.47 -40.27 -10.02
C ILE A 216 14.33 -39.39 -11.27
N PHE A 217 13.09 -39.00 -11.58
CA PHE A 217 12.78 -38.01 -12.61
C PHE A 217 13.52 -36.69 -12.37
N TRP A 218 13.50 -36.17 -11.13
CA TRP A 218 14.16 -34.92 -10.79
C TRP A 218 15.69 -35.01 -10.85
N THR A 219 16.31 -36.16 -10.55
CA THR A 219 17.77 -36.34 -10.75
C THR A 219 18.19 -36.21 -12.22
N TYR A 220 17.42 -36.75 -13.16
CA TYR A 220 17.71 -36.59 -14.60
C TYR A 220 17.49 -35.15 -15.10
N ILE A 221 16.61 -34.38 -14.45
CA ILE A 221 16.47 -32.93 -14.68
C ILE A 221 17.72 -32.18 -14.17
N ASP A 222 18.19 -32.49 -12.96
CA ASP A 222 19.36 -31.80 -12.38
C ASP A 222 20.63 -32.04 -13.21
N GLU A 223 20.81 -33.23 -13.79
CA GLU A 223 21.91 -33.51 -14.73
C GLU A 223 21.93 -32.58 -15.94
N LYS A 224 20.76 -32.16 -16.48
CA LYS A 224 20.68 -31.16 -17.57
C LYS A 224 21.09 -29.77 -17.11
N PHE A 225 20.77 -29.40 -15.87
CA PHE A 225 21.05 -28.07 -15.32
C PHE A 225 22.53 -27.77 -15.05
N ALA A 226 23.44 -28.69 -15.37
CA ALA A 226 24.86 -28.36 -15.53
C ALA A 226 25.12 -27.36 -16.68
N LYS A 227 24.34 -27.43 -17.78
CA LYS A 227 24.37 -26.49 -18.92
C LYS A 227 22.97 -26.42 -19.61
N PRO A 228 21.94 -25.86 -18.96
CA PRO A 228 20.58 -25.88 -19.51
C PRO A 228 20.43 -24.92 -20.69
N SER A 229 19.54 -25.24 -21.62
CA SER A 229 19.06 -24.30 -22.64
C SER A 229 17.98 -23.36 -22.07
N LYS A 230 17.70 -22.25 -22.75
CA LYS A 230 16.60 -21.34 -22.38
C LYS A 230 15.24 -22.05 -22.38
N ILE A 231 15.05 -23.11 -23.17
CA ILE A 231 13.79 -23.87 -23.20
C ILE A 231 13.64 -24.65 -21.88
N ASP A 232 14.71 -25.37 -21.50
CA ASP A 232 14.80 -26.17 -20.28
C ASP A 232 14.46 -25.33 -19.03
N GLU A 233 14.97 -24.09 -18.97
CA GLU A 233 14.65 -23.12 -17.92
C GLU A 233 13.15 -22.86 -17.76
N HIS A 234 12.41 -22.68 -18.87
CA HIS A 234 10.97 -22.40 -18.82
C HIS A 234 10.18 -23.68 -18.52
N VAL A 235 10.52 -24.79 -19.19
CA VAL A 235 9.82 -26.08 -19.01
C VAL A 235 9.96 -26.60 -17.59
N VAL A 236 11.18 -26.61 -17.02
CA VAL A 236 11.41 -27.15 -15.68
C VAL A 236 10.78 -26.28 -14.59
N ILE A 237 10.62 -24.97 -14.80
CA ILE A 237 9.81 -24.12 -13.91
C ILE A 237 8.33 -24.53 -13.93
N GLN A 238 7.74 -24.79 -15.11
CA GLN A 238 6.33 -25.22 -15.16
C GLN A 238 6.14 -26.62 -14.55
N ILE A 239 7.06 -27.56 -14.83
CA ILE A 239 7.08 -28.89 -14.21
C ILE A 239 7.17 -28.77 -12.69
N LEU A 240 8.11 -27.98 -12.15
CA LEU A 240 8.27 -27.82 -10.71
C LEU A 240 7.07 -27.12 -10.05
N LYS A 241 6.40 -26.19 -10.75
CA LYS A 241 5.12 -25.61 -10.30
C LYS A 241 4.02 -26.68 -10.21
N PHE A 242 3.88 -27.56 -11.21
CA PHE A 242 2.89 -28.65 -11.17
C PHE A 242 3.21 -29.68 -10.07
N ILE A 243 4.48 -30.07 -9.91
CA ILE A 243 4.91 -30.96 -8.82
C ILE A 243 4.59 -30.35 -7.45
N LEU A 244 4.99 -29.10 -7.19
CA LEU A 244 4.71 -28.42 -5.92
C LEU A 244 3.20 -28.24 -5.65
N SER A 245 2.40 -27.99 -6.70
CA SER A 245 0.94 -27.85 -6.57
C SER A 245 0.23 -29.17 -6.23
N ASN A 246 0.81 -30.32 -6.61
CA ASN A 246 0.21 -31.64 -6.52
C ASN A 246 0.93 -32.56 -5.51
N ILE A 247 1.74 -32.01 -4.60
CA ILE A 247 2.53 -32.81 -3.64
C ILE A 247 1.64 -33.47 -2.57
N VAL A 248 1.75 -34.80 -2.48
CA VAL A 248 1.14 -35.62 -1.43
C VAL A 248 2.20 -36.00 -0.40
N ASP A 249 3.25 -36.73 -0.78
CA ASP A 249 4.40 -36.94 0.11
C ASP A 249 5.32 -35.71 0.10
N LYS A 250 5.38 -35.04 1.25
CA LYS A 250 6.25 -33.87 1.47
C LYS A 250 7.71 -34.25 1.76
N SER A 251 8.05 -35.53 1.91
CA SER A 251 9.44 -35.97 2.12
C SER A 251 10.37 -35.59 0.96
N ILE A 252 9.82 -35.41 -0.25
CA ILE A 252 10.58 -35.06 -1.46
C ILE A 252 10.98 -33.58 -1.55
N LEU A 253 10.39 -32.68 -0.76
CA LEU A 253 10.66 -31.23 -0.83
C LEU A 253 12.17 -30.85 -0.72
N PRO A 254 12.98 -31.45 0.16
CA PRO A 254 14.43 -31.16 0.24
C PRO A 254 15.24 -31.80 -0.91
N LEU A 255 14.65 -32.70 -1.70
CA LEU A 255 15.29 -33.37 -2.84
C LEU A 255 15.09 -32.57 -4.14
N LEU A 256 13.94 -31.88 -4.28
CA LEU A 256 13.69 -30.90 -5.36
C LEU A 256 14.65 -29.70 -5.29
N LEU A 257 15.22 -29.41 -4.12
CA LEU A 257 16.34 -28.49 -3.96
C LEU A 257 17.66 -29.20 -4.32
N SER A 258 17.81 -29.47 -5.62
CA SER A 258 18.91 -30.23 -6.22
C SER A 258 20.12 -29.36 -6.61
N PRO A 259 21.33 -29.94 -6.70
CA PRO A 259 22.57 -29.17 -6.83
C PRO A 259 22.67 -28.23 -8.03
N ASN A 260 22.55 -28.75 -9.24
CA ASN A 260 22.81 -27.98 -10.45
C ASN A 260 21.69 -26.95 -10.70
N TYR A 261 20.43 -27.35 -10.48
CA TYR A 261 19.27 -26.47 -10.59
C TYR A 261 19.41 -25.26 -9.67
N MET A 262 19.65 -25.47 -8.36
CA MET A 262 19.77 -24.36 -7.41
C MET A 262 20.96 -23.46 -7.72
N GLN A 263 22.14 -24.01 -8.05
CA GLN A 263 23.32 -23.21 -8.36
C GLN A 263 23.14 -22.41 -9.68
N HIS A 264 22.54 -22.99 -10.72
CA HIS A 264 22.22 -22.27 -11.96
C HIS A 264 21.22 -21.14 -11.71
N MET A 265 20.11 -21.42 -11.02
CA MET A 265 19.08 -20.42 -10.74
C MET A 265 19.59 -19.29 -9.85
N LEU A 266 20.38 -19.59 -8.81
CA LEU A 266 21.01 -18.56 -7.96
C LEU A 266 22.07 -17.74 -8.71
N LYS A 267 22.82 -18.35 -9.63
CA LYS A 267 23.74 -17.64 -10.53
C LYS A 267 23.00 -16.72 -11.49
N LYS A 268 21.89 -17.17 -12.09
CA LYS A 268 21.04 -16.34 -12.95
C LYS A 268 20.40 -15.18 -12.19
N CYS A 269 19.93 -15.43 -10.97
CA CYS A 269 19.48 -14.39 -10.04
C CYS A 269 20.59 -13.38 -9.68
N SER A 270 21.84 -13.80 -9.59
CA SER A 270 22.97 -12.90 -9.26
C SER A 270 23.47 -12.06 -10.45
N GLY A 271 23.22 -12.48 -11.69
CA GLY A 271 23.80 -11.86 -12.89
C GLY A 271 22.91 -10.90 -13.68
N SER A 272 21.60 -10.90 -13.45
CA SER A 272 20.65 -10.05 -14.20
C SER A 272 20.39 -8.72 -13.48
N LYS A 273 20.60 -7.58 -14.14
CA LYS A 273 20.20 -6.26 -13.61
C LYS A 273 18.69 -5.97 -13.71
N HIS A 274 17.91 -6.86 -14.35
CA HIS A 274 16.50 -6.62 -14.67
C HIS A 274 15.62 -7.84 -14.28
N HIS A 275 15.65 -8.23 -13.01
CA HIS A 275 14.91 -9.41 -12.49
C HIS A 275 13.40 -9.43 -12.80
N ASN A 276 12.80 -8.27 -13.06
CA ASN A 276 11.35 -8.12 -13.26
C ASN A 276 10.92 -8.23 -14.74
N GLN A 277 11.85 -8.49 -15.67
CA GLN A 277 11.58 -8.69 -17.10
C GLN A 277 11.92 -10.10 -17.61
N ASP A 278 12.58 -10.94 -16.80
CA ASP A 278 12.88 -12.33 -17.17
C ASP A 278 11.80 -13.27 -16.60
N GLU A 279 10.97 -13.83 -17.47
CA GLU A 279 9.90 -14.79 -17.14
C GLU A 279 10.40 -15.98 -16.32
N VAL A 280 11.66 -16.40 -16.51
CA VAL A 280 12.30 -17.48 -15.74
C VAL A 280 12.58 -17.04 -14.30
N LEU A 281 13.01 -15.80 -14.10
CA LEU A 281 13.28 -15.27 -12.75
C LEU A 281 11.97 -14.98 -11.99
N LEU A 282 10.94 -14.49 -12.68
CA LEU A 282 9.59 -14.36 -12.13
C LEU A 282 9.02 -15.74 -11.77
N GLY A 283 9.09 -16.71 -12.69
CA GLY A 283 8.65 -18.08 -12.45
C GLY A 283 9.40 -18.79 -11.33
N PHE A 284 10.67 -18.45 -11.08
CA PHE A 284 11.43 -18.95 -9.94
C PHE A 284 10.97 -18.33 -8.61
N LYS A 285 10.68 -17.01 -8.56
CA LYS A 285 10.05 -16.39 -7.38
C LYS A 285 8.70 -17.05 -7.05
N GLU A 286 7.91 -17.39 -8.06
CA GLU A 286 6.65 -18.13 -7.89
C GLU A 286 6.89 -19.55 -7.36
N VAL A 287 7.90 -20.28 -7.85
CA VAL A 287 8.32 -21.59 -7.31
C VAL A 287 8.73 -21.48 -5.84
N LEU A 288 9.49 -20.44 -5.45
CA LEU A 288 9.87 -20.20 -4.05
C LEU A 288 8.64 -19.91 -3.18
N ASN A 289 7.66 -19.15 -3.67
CA ASN A 289 6.41 -18.88 -2.96
C ASN A 289 5.52 -20.13 -2.82
N LEU A 290 5.45 -20.99 -3.85
CA LEU A 290 4.79 -22.29 -3.75
C LEU A 290 5.49 -23.18 -2.70
N LEU A 291 6.83 -23.28 -2.74
CA LEU A 291 7.61 -24.03 -1.76
C LEU A 291 7.37 -23.53 -0.32
N ILE A 292 7.25 -22.22 -0.10
CA ILE A 292 6.85 -21.63 1.18
C ILE A 292 5.47 -22.14 1.61
N SER A 293 4.47 -22.07 0.72
CA SER A 293 3.10 -22.48 1.06
C SER A 293 2.99 -23.97 1.42
N VAL A 294 3.65 -24.86 0.66
CA VAL A 294 3.64 -26.31 0.89
C VAL A 294 4.46 -26.70 2.13
N THR A 295 5.56 -25.99 2.42
CA THR A 295 6.40 -26.29 3.60
C THR A 295 5.77 -25.81 4.91
N ASN A 296 4.95 -24.75 4.87
CA ASN A 296 4.33 -24.15 6.05
C ASN A 296 2.95 -24.71 6.42
N SER A 297 2.36 -25.61 5.62
CA SER A 297 1.10 -26.27 5.95
C SER A 297 1.21 -27.16 7.21
N ASP A 298 0.15 -27.21 8.03
CA ASP A 298 0.16 -27.78 9.39
C ASP A 298 0.54 -29.28 9.48
N ASP A 299 0.32 -30.06 8.42
CA ASP A 299 0.66 -31.48 8.34
C ASP A 299 2.16 -31.73 8.02
N THR A 300 2.92 -30.68 7.70
CA THR A 300 4.34 -30.80 7.32
C THR A 300 5.23 -31.09 8.53
N LYS A 301 5.75 -32.31 8.62
CA LYS A 301 6.67 -32.75 9.69
C LYS A 301 7.88 -31.82 9.81
N LEU A 302 8.16 -31.32 11.02
CA LEU A 302 9.28 -30.43 11.36
C LEU A 302 10.66 -30.87 10.82
N LYS A 303 10.93 -32.19 10.73
CA LYS A 303 12.17 -32.72 10.12
C LYS A 303 12.32 -32.32 8.65
N ILE A 304 11.22 -32.24 7.91
CA ILE A 304 11.14 -31.81 6.51
C ILE A 304 11.37 -30.30 6.41
N GLN A 305 10.69 -29.50 7.23
CA GLN A 305 10.84 -28.03 7.27
C GLN A 305 12.30 -27.62 7.52
N ILE A 306 12.97 -28.27 8.48
CA ILE A 306 14.41 -28.04 8.76
C ILE A 306 15.28 -28.53 7.60
N ALA A 307 14.94 -29.64 6.93
CA ALA A 307 15.71 -30.13 5.79
C ALA A 307 15.61 -29.19 4.58
N VAL A 308 14.43 -28.63 4.29
CA VAL A 308 14.22 -27.56 3.29
C VAL A 308 15.03 -26.33 3.66
N LEU A 309 14.90 -25.81 4.89
CA LEU A 309 15.69 -24.66 5.35
C LEU A 309 17.21 -24.90 5.26
N LYS A 310 17.69 -26.08 5.67
CA LYS A 310 19.11 -26.45 5.57
C LYS A 310 19.59 -26.46 4.11
N LYS A 311 18.76 -26.94 3.18
CA LYS A 311 19.02 -26.95 1.72
C LYS A 311 18.97 -25.56 1.06
N LEU A 312 18.29 -24.59 1.67
CA LEU A 312 18.26 -23.19 1.21
C LEU A 312 19.42 -22.36 1.79
N ILE A 313 19.80 -22.61 3.04
CA ILE A 313 20.85 -21.87 3.78
C ILE A 313 22.27 -22.40 3.43
N LEU A 314 22.43 -23.72 3.37
CA LEU A 314 23.69 -24.40 3.03
C LEU A 314 23.61 -24.97 1.61
N TYR A 315 24.74 -25.46 1.09
CA TYR A 315 24.81 -26.08 -0.23
C TYR A 315 23.71 -27.14 -0.45
N PRO A 316 22.93 -27.09 -1.56
CA PRO A 316 23.17 -26.31 -2.77
C PRO A 316 22.50 -24.93 -2.82
N GLY A 317 21.87 -24.49 -1.73
CA GLY A 317 21.42 -23.12 -1.58
C GLY A 317 22.56 -22.14 -1.30
N ASP A 318 22.19 -20.97 -0.77
CA ASP A 318 23.10 -19.89 -0.42
C ASP A 318 22.45 -19.09 0.71
N LEU A 319 23.20 -18.83 1.80
CA LEU A 319 22.71 -18.04 2.93
C LEU A 319 22.12 -16.69 2.49
N MET A 320 22.69 -16.07 1.44
CA MET A 320 22.28 -14.78 0.89
C MET A 320 21.19 -14.89 -0.19
N ILE A 321 20.50 -16.04 -0.30
CA ILE A 321 19.41 -16.29 -1.27
C ILE A 321 18.35 -15.18 -1.29
N GLU A 322 18.01 -14.60 -0.13
CA GLU A 322 17.00 -13.54 -0.06
C GLU A 322 17.47 -12.26 -0.76
N LYS A 323 18.75 -11.86 -0.59
CA LYS A 323 19.34 -10.72 -1.31
C LYS A 323 19.47 -10.99 -2.82
N LYS A 324 19.69 -12.26 -3.22
CA LYS A 324 19.80 -12.67 -4.64
C LYS A 324 18.45 -12.77 -5.35
N THR A 325 17.39 -13.18 -4.65
CA THR A 325 16.07 -13.47 -5.25
C THR A 325 15.03 -12.37 -4.99
N GLY A 326 15.28 -11.46 -4.06
CA GLY A 326 14.29 -10.50 -3.56
C GLY A 326 13.12 -11.13 -2.81
N THR A 327 13.25 -12.41 -2.42
CA THR A 327 12.17 -13.18 -1.77
C THR A 327 12.60 -13.53 -0.35
N LYS A 328 11.81 -13.12 0.66
CA LYS A 328 12.08 -13.30 2.12
C LYS A 328 11.83 -14.76 2.58
N ILE A 329 12.30 -15.75 1.82
CA ILE A 329 11.98 -17.18 2.00
C ILE A 329 12.48 -17.79 3.32
N ILE A 330 13.72 -17.50 3.74
CA ILE A 330 14.27 -18.00 5.01
C ILE A 330 13.49 -17.37 6.17
N GLN A 331 13.19 -16.06 6.09
CA GLN A 331 12.43 -15.34 7.11
C GLN A 331 11.00 -15.87 7.27
N ILE A 332 10.28 -16.14 6.16
CA ILE A 332 8.90 -16.63 6.20
C ILE A 332 8.83 -18.10 6.66
N LEU A 333 9.76 -18.96 6.22
CA LEU A 333 9.85 -20.34 6.69
C LEU A 333 10.22 -20.42 8.18
N THR A 334 11.18 -19.60 8.64
CA THR A 334 11.57 -19.60 10.07
C THR A 334 10.49 -19.01 10.98
N GLY A 335 9.70 -18.05 10.51
CA GLY A 335 8.58 -17.45 11.25
C GLY A 335 7.41 -18.39 11.57
N ASN A 336 7.32 -19.55 10.91
CA ASN A 336 6.28 -20.55 11.18
C ASN A 336 6.75 -21.71 12.06
N LEU A 337 8.06 -21.92 12.23
CA LEU A 337 8.64 -22.99 13.04
C LEU A 337 8.13 -22.99 14.50
N ASN A 338 8.10 -24.18 15.12
CA ASN A 338 7.91 -24.30 16.56
C ASN A 338 9.23 -24.07 17.33
N LEU A 339 9.16 -24.09 18.67
CA LEU A 339 10.28 -23.81 19.57
C LEU A 339 11.49 -24.75 19.36
N ASP A 340 11.27 -26.04 19.09
CA ASP A 340 12.33 -27.00 18.76
C ASP A 340 12.92 -26.75 17.36
N GLY A 341 12.08 -26.35 16.39
CA GLY A 341 12.51 -25.91 15.06
C GLY A 341 13.46 -24.72 15.13
N ILE A 342 13.08 -23.69 15.89
CA ILE A 342 13.88 -22.48 16.14
C ILE A 342 15.23 -22.85 16.78
N LYS A 343 15.24 -23.70 17.81
CA LYS A 343 16.47 -24.21 18.45
C LYS A 343 17.40 -25.00 17.52
N LYS A 344 16.84 -25.69 16.52
CA LYS A 344 17.64 -26.45 15.54
C LYS A 344 18.23 -25.55 14.46
N VAL A 345 17.48 -24.53 14.02
CA VAL A 345 17.99 -23.53 13.05
C VAL A 345 18.99 -22.57 13.71
N SER A 346 18.80 -22.17 14.97
CA SER A 346 19.74 -21.29 15.68
C SER A 346 21.14 -21.90 15.80
N LYS A 347 21.24 -23.23 15.94
CA LYS A 347 22.52 -23.97 15.90
C LYS A 347 23.21 -23.91 14.55
N ILE A 348 22.47 -23.81 13.44
CA ILE A 348 23.04 -23.61 12.10
C ILE A 348 23.64 -22.20 12.00
N TYR A 349 22.91 -21.17 12.45
CA TYR A 349 23.43 -19.80 12.44
C TYR A 349 24.65 -19.61 13.35
N ARG A 350 24.63 -20.17 14.58
CA ARG A 350 25.84 -20.21 15.43
C ARG A 350 27.01 -20.88 14.72
N GLY A 351 26.80 -22.04 14.11
CA GLY A 351 27.88 -22.77 13.45
C GLY A 351 28.48 -22.05 12.23
N ILE A 352 27.68 -21.22 11.56
CA ILE A 352 28.17 -20.28 10.53
C ILE A 352 28.98 -19.15 11.17
N MET A 353 28.46 -18.51 12.22
CA MET A 353 29.14 -17.42 12.95
C MET A 353 30.48 -17.84 13.53
N GLU A 354 30.58 -19.04 14.11
CA GLU A 354 31.81 -19.60 14.68
C GLU A 354 32.80 -20.16 13.63
N ASN A 355 32.34 -20.33 12.37
CA ASN A 355 33.01 -21.11 11.32
C ASN A 355 33.17 -22.62 11.64
N THR A 356 32.38 -23.18 12.56
CA THR A 356 32.34 -24.63 12.86
C THR A 356 31.58 -25.44 11.80
N ILE A 357 30.62 -24.81 11.10
CA ILE A 357 30.03 -25.33 9.86
C ILE A 357 30.78 -24.69 8.69
N LEU A 358 31.60 -25.46 7.98
CA LEU A 358 32.30 -24.99 6.79
C LEU A 358 31.37 -24.85 5.58
N ARG A 359 31.76 -24.01 4.63
CA ARG A 359 31.05 -23.76 3.36
C ARG A 359 31.56 -24.69 2.27
N ASP A 360 30.74 -25.67 1.92
CA ASP A 360 30.89 -26.51 0.73
C ASP A 360 30.58 -25.70 -0.55
N LYS A 361 31.28 -26.01 -1.65
CA LYS A 361 31.12 -25.40 -2.99
C LYS A 361 30.99 -26.50 -4.04
N SER A 362 30.40 -26.20 -5.20
CA SER A 362 29.99 -27.25 -6.17
C SER A 362 31.12 -28.07 -6.79
N ASN A 363 32.30 -27.46 -7.01
CA ASN A 363 33.35 -28.03 -7.85
C ASN A 363 34.69 -28.27 -7.12
N ASP A 364 34.77 -28.00 -5.82
CA ASP A 364 36.05 -27.92 -5.10
C ASP A 364 36.03 -28.80 -3.85
N LYS A 365 37.07 -29.64 -3.68
CA LYS A 365 37.24 -30.45 -2.46
C LYS A 365 37.72 -29.62 -1.26
N THR A 366 38.10 -28.37 -1.50
CA THR A 366 38.54 -27.41 -0.48
C THR A 366 37.33 -26.77 0.21
N LYS A 367 36.99 -27.27 1.40
CA LYS A 367 35.98 -26.64 2.26
C LYS A 367 36.42 -25.23 2.64
N SER A 368 35.57 -24.25 2.40
CA SER A 368 35.88 -22.83 2.61
C SER A 368 35.26 -22.28 3.89
N PHE A 369 35.84 -21.23 4.45
CA PHE A 369 35.22 -20.47 5.55
C PHE A 369 34.14 -19.52 5.01
N TRP A 370 33.21 -19.11 5.87
CA TRP A 370 32.22 -18.08 5.56
C TRP A 370 32.87 -16.69 5.62
N THR A 371 32.45 -15.80 4.71
CA THR A 371 32.90 -14.40 4.71
C THR A 371 32.33 -13.65 5.91
N ASN A 372 32.96 -12.53 6.31
CA ASN A 372 32.46 -11.73 7.43
C ASN A 372 31.03 -11.23 7.17
N ALA A 373 30.70 -10.79 5.96
CA ALA A 373 29.34 -10.37 5.60
C ALA A 373 28.28 -11.49 5.77
N GLU A 374 28.61 -12.73 5.42
CA GLU A 374 27.73 -13.89 5.64
C GLU A 374 27.59 -14.23 7.13
N ARG A 375 28.67 -14.10 7.90
CA ARG A 375 28.66 -14.32 9.37
C ARG A 375 27.85 -13.25 10.11
N ILE A 376 27.95 -11.99 9.69
CA ILE A 376 27.12 -10.86 10.19
C ILE A 376 25.64 -11.12 9.87
N TYR A 377 25.32 -11.50 8.63
CA TYR A 377 23.94 -11.81 8.25
C TYR A 377 23.37 -13.02 9.02
N ALA A 378 24.18 -14.06 9.29
CA ALA A 378 23.79 -15.15 10.18
C ALA A 378 23.50 -14.67 11.63
N ALA A 379 24.23 -13.67 12.13
CA ALA A 379 23.98 -13.06 13.44
C ALA A 379 22.67 -12.24 13.48
N HIS A 380 22.35 -11.49 12.42
CA HIS A 380 21.04 -10.83 12.31
C HIS A 380 19.88 -11.85 12.24
N LEU A 381 20.05 -12.96 11.51
CA LEU A 381 19.05 -14.03 11.48
C LEU A 381 18.90 -14.74 12.85
N LEU A 382 20.00 -14.98 13.57
CA LEU A 382 19.97 -15.49 14.94
C LEU A 382 19.24 -14.54 15.89
N THR A 383 19.54 -13.24 15.80
CA THR A 383 18.87 -12.18 16.57
C THR A 383 17.36 -12.19 16.29
N ARG A 384 16.96 -12.21 15.01
CA ARG A 384 15.54 -12.30 14.61
C ARG A 384 14.81 -13.53 15.18
N LEU A 385 15.48 -14.67 15.31
CA LEU A 385 14.90 -15.84 15.99
C LEU A 385 14.62 -15.57 17.49
N MET A 386 15.40 -14.73 18.16
CA MET A 386 15.18 -14.36 19.57
C MET A 386 14.03 -13.35 19.77
N GLY A 387 13.65 -12.63 18.72
CA GLY A 387 12.44 -11.81 18.67
C GLY A 387 11.15 -12.60 18.41
N HIS A 388 11.26 -13.89 18.07
CA HIS A 388 10.11 -14.73 17.74
C HIS A 388 9.27 -15.08 18.98
N SER A 389 7.97 -14.79 18.97
CA SER A 389 7.03 -14.93 20.11
C SER A 389 7.11 -16.26 20.87
N LYS A 390 7.11 -17.39 20.15
CA LYS A 390 7.27 -18.75 20.73
C LYS A 390 8.52 -18.93 21.60
N THR A 391 9.56 -18.09 21.46
CA THR A 391 10.80 -18.19 22.26
C THR A 391 10.72 -17.49 23.62
N PHE A 392 9.77 -16.58 23.83
CA PHE A 392 9.66 -15.79 25.08
C PHE A 392 9.42 -16.65 26.32
N VAL A 393 8.93 -17.88 26.15
CA VAL A 393 8.73 -18.87 27.21
C VAL A 393 10.07 -19.47 27.68
N ASP A 394 11.06 -19.64 26.79
CA ASP A 394 12.34 -20.27 27.10
C ASP A 394 13.43 -19.23 27.41
N ARG A 395 13.33 -18.67 28.62
CA ARG A 395 14.31 -17.73 29.18
C ARG A 395 15.73 -18.32 29.21
N LYS A 396 15.90 -19.63 29.40
CA LYS A 396 17.22 -20.30 29.44
C LYS A 396 17.88 -20.30 28.06
N TRP A 397 17.14 -20.63 27.01
CA TRP A 397 17.65 -20.57 25.64
C TRP A 397 17.93 -19.13 25.19
N ARG A 398 17.06 -18.16 25.52
CA ARG A 398 17.30 -16.75 25.20
C ARG A 398 18.55 -16.20 25.90
N LEU A 399 18.75 -16.56 27.17
CA LEU A 399 19.95 -16.23 27.94
C LEU A 399 21.23 -16.82 27.31
N ASP A 400 21.20 -18.10 26.90
CA ASP A 400 22.32 -18.74 26.18
C ASP A 400 22.65 -17.98 24.87
N GLN A 401 21.65 -17.51 24.12
CA GLN A 401 21.91 -16.73 22.89
C GLN A 401 22.54 -15.36 23.22
N LEU A 402 22.07 -14.67 24.26
CA LEU A 402 22.66 -13.39 24.70
C LEU A 402 24.11 -13.55 25.19
N LYS A 403 24.41 -14.61 25.95
CA LYS A 403 25.78 -14.91 26.40
C LYS A 403 26.72 -15.18 25.23
N PHE A 404 26.27 -15.95 24.24
CA PHE A 404 27.02 -16.21 23.02
C PHE A 404 27.30 -14.91 22.22
N LEU A 405 26.28 -14.08 21.98
CA LEU A 405 26.45 -12.80 21.28
C LEU A 405 27.38 -11.84 22.03
N PHE A 406 27.28 -11.78 23.37
CA PHE A 406 28.21 -11.01 24.21
C PHE A 406 29.66 -11.47 24.01
N THR A 407 29.93 -12.78 24.14
CA THR A 407 31.29 -13.33 23.96
C THR A 407 31.82 -13.11 22.54
N CYS A 408 30.98 -13.24 21.51
CA CYS A 408 31.39 -12.99 20.13
C CYS A 408 31.71 -11.52 19.82
N GLY A 409 30.98 -10.56 20.42
CA GLY A 409 31.17 -9.12 20.15
C GLY A 409 32.15 -8.41 21.08
N LEU A 410 32.23 -8.80 22.35
CA LEU A 410 32.95 -8.04 23.39
C LEU A 410 34.19 -8.78 23.95
N CYS A 411 34.31 -10.10 23.75
CA CYS A 411 35.45 -10.88 24.22
C CYS A 411 36.42 -11.26 23.09
N GLU A 412 37.69 -11.45 23.46
CA GLU A 412 38.71 -12.00 22.56
C GLU A 412 38.31 -13.41 22.12
N MET A 413 38.23 -13.64 20.81
CA MET A 413 37.81 -14.92 20.22
C MET A 413 38.66 -15.20 18.97
N PRO A 414 39.26 -16.40 18.83
CA PRO A 414 40.29 -16.67 17.81
C PRO A 414 39.79 -16.53 16.37
N ASN A 415 38.52 -16.83 16.12
CA ASN A 415 37.91 -16.80 14.79
C ASN A 415 37.28 -15.43 14.44
N VAL A 416 37.45 -14.38 15.27
CA VAL A 416 36.72 -13.10 15.15
C VAL A 416 37.68 -11.91 15.22
N GLY A 417 37.89 -11.25 14.07
CA GLY A 417 38.64 -10.00 13.95
C GLY A 417 37.90 -8.78 14.53
N ILE A 418 38.53 -7.60 14.48
CA ILE A 418 38.04 -6.37 15.14
C ILE A 418 36.70 -5.92 14.55
N ASP A 419 36.63 -5.73 13.23
CA ASP A 419 35.43 -5.23 12.53
C ASP A 419 34.23 -6.16 12.74
N LEU A 420 34.46 -7.48 12.66
CA LEU A 420 33.44 -8.49 12.91
C LEU A 420 32.98 -8.51 14.38
N ALA A 421 33.88 -8.23 15.33
CA ALA A 421 33.51 -8.09 16.74
C ALA A 421 32.64 -6.84 16.96
N SER A 422 32.92 -5.71 16.30
CA SER A 422 32.06 -4.51 16.38
C SER A 422 30.65 -4.80 15.85
N GLN A 423 30.54 -5.45 14.70
CA GLN A 423 29.26 -5.86 14.11
C GLN A 423 28.53 -6.88 14.99
N PHE A 424 29.23 -7.85 15.59
CA PHE A 424 28.62 -8.77 16.56
C PHE A 424 28.18 -8.06 17.85
N LYS A 425 28.94 -7.08 18.35
CA LYS A 425 28.56 -6.21 19.48
C LYS A 425 27.26 -5.46 19.18
N GLU A 426 27.09 -4.94 17.98
CA GLU A 426 25.81 -4.32 17.55
C GLU A 426 24.67 -5.35 17.55
N THR A 427 24.86 -6.54 16.98
CA THR A 427 23.81 -7.60 17.03
C THR A 427 23.47 -8.03 18.46
N PHE A 428 24.39 -7.98 19.42
CA PHE A 428 24.11 -8.19 20.83
C PHE A 428 23.16 -7.13 21.40
N TYR A 429 23.40 -5.84 21.15
CA TYR A 429 22.50 -4.77 21.61
C TYR A 429 21.13 -4.81 20.89
N HIS A 430 21.08 -5.19 19.61
CA HIS A 430 19.80 -5.47 18.93
C HIS A 430 19.07 -6.69 19.52
N ALA A 431 19.78 -7.71 20.02
CA ALA A 431 19.15 -8.86 20.67
C ALA A 431 18.56 -8.52 22.06
N LEU A 432 19.16 -7.56 22.78
CA LEU A 432 18.62 -7.00 24.02
C LEU A 432 17.33 -6.19 23.80
N ASP A 433 17.20 -5.51 22.65
CA ASP A 433 16.09 -4.62 22.31
C ASP A 433 14.72 -5.34 22.19
N HIS A 434 14.73 -6.62 21.82
CA HIS A 434 13.53 -7.44 21.64
C HIS A 434 12.64 -7.49 22.89
N LYS A 435 11.52 -6.76 22.82
CA LYS A 435 10.49 -6.63 23.85
C LYS A 435 10.00 -7.99 24.35
N LEU A 436 9.96 -8.14 25.68
CA LEU A 436 9.41 -9.32 26.36
C LEU A 436 8.05 -9.00 27.01
N PRO A 437 7.12 -9.96 27.15
CA PRO A 437 5.73 -9.67 27.56
C PRO A 437 5.54 -9.10 28.97
N LYS A 438 6.57 -9.14 29.82
CA LYS A 438 6.54 -8.62 31.20
C LYS A 438 7.91 -8.08 31.59
N LEU A 439 7.93 -6.96 32.32
CA LEU A 439 9.16 -6.39 32.90
C LEU A 439 9.92 -7.42 33.76
N SER A 440 9.22 -8.32 34.45
CA SER A 440 9.83 -9.41 35.23
C SER A 440 10.66 -10.38 34.39
N ASP A 441 10.22 -10.71 33.19
CA ASP A 441 10.92 -11.69 32.34
C ASP A 441 12.16 -11.07 31.70
N LEU A 442 12.10 -9.78 31.32
CA LEU A 442 13.25 -8.99 30.91
C LEU A 442 14.28 -8.87 32.05
N ARG A 443 13.85 -8.40 33.22
CA ARG A 443 14.71 -8.19 34.39
C ARG A 443 15.43 -9.46 34.83
N ASN A 444 14.75 -10.61 34.84
CA ASN A 444 15.36 -11.89 35.20
C ASN A 444 16.45 -12.30 34.19
N VAL A 445 16.17 -12.22 32.88
CA VAL A 445 17.17 -12.57 31.84
C VAL A 445 18.37 -11.61 31.86
N LEU A 446 18.16 -10.33 32.15
CA LEU A 446 19.22 -9.36 32.33
C LEU A 446 20.05 -9.61 33.60
N SER A 447 19.41 -9.95 34.74
CA SER A 447 20.10 -10.34 35.98
C SER A 447 20.99 -11.57 35.75
N ASP A 448 20.45 -12.65 35.17
CA ASP A 448 21.21 -13.87 34.84
C ASP A 448 22.38 -13.63 33.87
N LEU A 449 22.30 -12.58 33.05
CA LEU A 449 23.34 -12.15 32.12
C LEU A 449 24.40 -11.28 32.81
N VAL A 450 24.00 -10.28 33.59
CA VAL A 450 24.90 -9.38 34.32
C VAL A 450 25.68 -10.12 35.40
N HIS A 451 25.05 -11.05 36.13
CA HIS A 451 25.75 -11.92 37.08
C HIS A 451 26.78 -12.82 36.38
N PHE A 452 26.46 -13.35 35.19
CA PHE A 452 27.42 -14.12 34.39
C PHE A 452 28.61 -13.29 33.91
N VAL A 453 28.37 -12.09 33.37
CA VAL A 453 29.45 -11.16 33.00
C VAL A 453 30.31 -10.82 34.22
N ASN A 454 29.69 -10.54 35.36
CA ASN A 454 30.39 -10.27 36.63
C ASN A 454 31.27 -11.45 37.09
N ILE A 455 30.82 -12.70 36.92
CA ILE A 455 31.62 -13.90 37.20
C ILE A 455 32.83 -13.94 36.26
N CYS A 456 32.62 -13.84 34.93
CA CYS A 456 33.71 -13.89 33.95
C CYS A 456 34.75 -12.77 34.12
N LEU A 457 34.34 -11.58 34.59
CA LEU A 457 35.25 -10.47 34.89
C LEU A 457 36.07 -10.69 36.18
N LYS A 458 35.52 -11.36 37.19
CA LYS A 458 36.22 -11.63 38.47
C LYS A 458 37.13 -12.86 38.40
N GLU A 459 36.70 -13.90 37.67
CA GLU A 459 37.46 -15.13 37.45
C GLU A 459 38.43 -15.05 36.25
N GLN A 460 38.37 -13.95 35.48
CA GLN A 460 39.16 -13.71 34.25
C GLN A 460 38.99 -14.79 33.15
N THR A 461 37.89 -15.57 33.18
CA THR A 461 37.64 -16.67 32.24
C THR A 461 37.46 -16.21 30.79
N LEU A 462 37.14 -14.93 30.59
CA LEU A 462 37.00 -14.29 29.29
C LEU A 462 37.75 -12.95 29.31
N LYS A 463 38.67 -12.76 28.36
CA LYS A 463 39.31 -11.46 28.13
C LYS A 463 38.36 -10.56 27.34
N LEU A 464 38.11 -9.34 27.83
CA LEU A 464 37.46 -8.29 27.05
C LEU A 464 38.42 -7.76 25.99
N ARG A 465 37.92 -7.44 24.79
CA ARG A 465 38.71 -6.73 23.75
C ARG A 465 39.02 -5.31 24.18
N ASN A 466 38.01 -4.64 24.73
CA ASN A 466 38.10 -3.28 25.26
C ASN A 466 37.88 -3.39 26.78
N PRO A 467 38.93 -3.32 27.62
CA PRO A 467 38.77 -3.35 29.06
C PRO A 467 38.02 -2.10 29.57
N LEU A 468 37.26 -2.25 30.65
CA LEU A 468 36.61 -1.11 31.30
C LEU A 468 37.66 -0.16 31.90
N ILE A 469 37.52 1.13 31.59
CA ILE A 469 38.26 2.23 32.22
C ILE A 469 37.99 2.23 33.73
N ASN A 470 38.94 2.69 34.55
CA ASN A 470 38.84 2.68 36.02
C ASN A 470 37.50 3.20 36.56
N GLU A 471 36.99 4.31 36.04
CA GLU A 471 35.70 4.92 36.41
C GLU A 471 34.51 4.01 36.07
N ALA A 472 34.52 3.40 34.88
CA ALA A 472 33.49 2.47 34.44
C ALA A 472 33.55 1.14 35.21
N LYS A 473 34.74 0.73 35.67
CA LYS A 473 34.95 -0.45 36.52
C LYS A 473 34.46 -0.23 37.96
N ASP A 474 34.80 0.90 38.57
CA ASP A 474 34.24 1.32 39.86
C ASP A 474 32.70 1.42 39.79
N SER A 475 32.17 2.01 38.73
CA SER A 475 30.73 2.09 38.46
C SER A 475 30.08 0.71 38.27
N TRP A 476 30.77 -0.24 37.64
CA TRP A 476 30.32 -1.64 37.55
C TRP A 476 30.27 -2.30 38.94
N ASP A 477 31.32 -2.21 39.76
CA ASP A 477 31.32 -2.81 41.10
C ASP A 477 30.30 -2.13 42.05
N LYS A 478 30.14 -0.80 41.97
CA LYS A 478 29.05 -0.04 42.62
C LYS A 478 27.67 -0.57 42.21
N MET A 479 27.42 -0.72 40.91
CA MET A 479 26.16 -1.21 40.36
C MET A 479 25.88 -2.67 40.76
N ILE A 480 26.87 -3.56 40.71
CA ILE A 480 26.72 -4.96 41.18
C ILE A 480 26.37 -5.01 42.67
N CYS A 481 26.91 -4.10 43.49
CA CYS A 481 26.50 -3.97 44.88
C CYS A 481 25.03 -3.53 45.02
N LEU A 482 24.58 -2.55 44.23
CA LEU A 482 23.17 -2.12 44.20
C LEU A 482 22.23 -3.23 43.72
N ILE A 483 22.57 -3.96 42.66
CA ILE A 483 21.78 -5.10 42.14
C ILE A 483 21.58 -6.15 43.23
N LYS A 484 22.65 -6.58 43.91
CA LYS A 484 22.53 -7.51 45.05
C LYS A 484 21.66 -6.96 46.17
N ASN A 485 21.70 -5.66 46.43
CA ASN A 485 20.82 -5.02 47.42
C ASN A 485 19.36 -4.98 46.94
N LEU A 486 19.09 -4.75 45.65
CA LEU A 486 17.74 -4.75 45.05
C LEU A 486 17.14 -6.16 44.99
N GLU A 487 17.96 -7.18 44.76
CA GLU A 487 17.55 -8.60 44.75
C GLU A 487 17.21 -9.13 46.15
N ASN A 488 17.99 -8.74 47.17
CA ASN A 488 17.79 -9.21 48.55
C ASN A 488 16.71 -8.42 49.33
N ASN A 489 16.38 -7.18 48.95
CA ASN A 489 15.37 -6.38 49.65
C ASN A 489 13.94 -6.72 49.20
N SER A 490 13.37 -7.78 49.80
CA SER A 490 11.98 -8.21 49.61
C SER A 490 10.90 -7.24 50.15
N LYS A 491 11.29 -6.07 50.68
CA LYS A 491 10.35 -5.06 51.22
C LYS A 491 9.72 -4.27 50.07
N LYS A 492 8.39 -4.34 50.01
CA LYS A 492 7.56 -3.83 48.89
C LYS A 492 7.65 -2.30 48.72
N THR A 493 8.56 -1.86 47.88
CA THR A 493 8.46 -0.56 47.18
C THR A 493 8.29 -0.85 45.70
N GLU A 494 7.17 -0.45 45.11
CA GLU A 494 6.77 -0.88 43.75
C GLU A 494 7.63 -0.25 42.64
N ALA A 495 8.46 0.75 42.98
CA ALA A 495 9.52 1.30 42.14
C ALA A 495 10.82 0.46 42.09
N VAL A 496 11.03 -0.54 42.96
CA VAL A 496 12.22 -1.42 42.91
C VAL A 496 12.43 -2.10 41.54
N PRO A 497 11.39 -2.64 40.87
CA PRO A 497 11.47 -3.09 39.48
C PRO A 497 12.02 -2.08 38.46
N VAL A 498 11.73 -0.78 38.63
CA VAL A 498 12.20 0.31 37.75
C VAL A 498 13.71 0.47 37.90
N PHE A 499 14.17 0.75 39.12
CA PHE A 499 15.59 0.94 39.41
C PHE A 499 16.43 -0.30 39.04
N HIS A 500 15.92 -1.51 39.31
CA HIS A 500 16.63 -2.73 38.99
C HIS A 500 16.76 -2.95 37.46
N THR A 501 15.70 -2.83 36.68
CA THR A 501 15.80 -3.00 35.21
C THR A 501 16.67 -1.91 34.56
N MET A 502 16.57 -0.66 35.01
CA MET A 502 17.40 0.43 34.46
C MET A 502 18.89 0.23 34.78
N ASN A 503 19.26 -0.11 36.03
CA ASN A 503 20.65 -0.40 36.39
C ASN A 503 21.21 -1.59 35.60
N LEU A 504 20.45 -2.68 35.43
CA LEU A 504 20.89 -3.83 34.63
C LEU A 504 21.18 -3.46 33.16
N HIS A 505 20.36 -2.61 32.54
CA HIS A 505 20.63 -2.11 31.19
C HIS A 505 21.83 -1.18 31.14
N MET A 506 21.99 -0.24 32.09
CA MET A 506 23.13 0.67 32.12
C MET A 506 24.45 -0.07 32.37
N GLY A 507 24.43 -1.13 33.19
CA GLY A 507 25.57 -2.03 33.36
C GLY A 507 26.08 -2.63 32.06
N LEU A 508 25.17 -3.15 31.24
CA LEU A 508 25.53 -3.65 29.90
C LEU A 508 25.97 -2.50 28.98
N GLN A 509 25.38 -1.31 29.13
CA GLN A 509 25.75 -0.12 28.34
C GLN A 509 27.17 0.40 28.63
N LEU A 510 27.78 0.10 29.80
CA LEU A 510 29.19 0.43 30.10
C LEU A 510 30.17 -0.14 29.05
N PHE A 511 29.83 -1.24 28.38
CA PHE A 511 30.64 -1.82 27.30
C PHE A 511 30.41 -1.15 25.92
N SER A 512 29.66 -0.04 25.84
CA SER A 512 29.45 0.70 24.59
C SER A 512 29.39 2.22 24.70
N ASP A 513 28.84 2.79 25.77
CA ASP A 513 28.80 4.22 26.06
C ASP A 513 29.09 4.40 27.56
N PRO A 514 30.36 4.25 27.99
CA PRO A 514 30.70 4.24 29.41
C PRO A 514 30.38 5.56 30.09
N GLN A 515 30.60 6.70 29.42
CA GLN A 515 30.37 8.02 30.00
C GLN A 515 28.89 8.22 30.38
N MET A 516 27.94 7.92 29.48
CA MET A 516 26.52 8.01 29.81
C MET A 516 26.08 6.95 30.83
N ALA A 517 26.59 5.73 30.71
CA ALA A 517 26.23 4.65 31.63
C ALA A 517 26.70 4.92 33.06
N VAL A 518 27.88 5.53 33.26
CA VAL A 518 28.38 5.98 34.57
C VAL A 518 27.42 7.03 35.17
N MET A 519 27.12 8.11 34.44
CA MET A 519 26.21 9.16 34.93
C MET A 519 24.84 8.60 35.30
N ALA A 520 24.23 7.80 34.42
CA ALA A 520 22.94 7.17 34.67
C ALA A 520 22.94 6.22 35.88
N ILE A 521 24.02 5.47 36.11
CA ILE A 521 24.15 4.59 37.30
C ILE A 521 24.20 5.40 38.60
N ASP A 522 25.01 6.46 38.66
CA ASP A 522 25.14 7.26 39.88
C ASP A 522 23.88 8.14 40.14
N GLU A 523 23.19 8.60 39.11
CA GLU A 523 21.85 9.24 39.23
C GLU A 523 20.79 8.27 39.75
N LEU A 524 20.67 7.08 39.14
CA LEU A 524 19.72 6.04 39.57
C LEU A 524 20.02 5.56 41.00
N ARG A 525 21.30 5.48 41.37
CA ARG A 525 21.74 5.22 42.74
C ARG A 525 21.25 6.29 43.70
N SER A 526 21.52 7.57 43.38
CA SER A 526 21.12 8.71 44.22
C SER A 526 19.61 8.69 44.46
N CYS A 527 18.82 8.49 43.39
CA CYS A 527 17.37 8.36 43.45
C CYS A 527 16.91 7.17 44.32
N TYR A 528 17.48 5.98 44.14
CA TYR A 528 17.14 4.81 44.95
C TYR A 528 17.50 4.99 46.43
N GLU A 529 18.64 5.62 46.73
CA GLU A 529 19.00 5.96 48.10
C GLU A 529 18.03 6.99 48.71
N ARG A 530 17.55 8.00 47.96
CA ARG A 530 16.49 8.93 48.40
C ARG A 530 15.21 8.19 48.75
N VAL A 531 14.73 7.29 47.88
CA VAL A 531 13.53 6.47 48.10
C VAL A 531 13.64 5.63 49.37
N ILE A 532 14.79 4.99 49.63
CA ILE A 532 15.03 4.28 50.90
C ILE A 532 15.01 5.25 52.10
N LYS A 533 15.68 6.41 51.99
CA LYS A 533 15.78 7.40 53.08
C LYS A 533 14.39 7.97 53.43
N GLN A 534 13.53 8.25 52.45
CA GLN A 534 12.13 8.65 52.64
C GLN A 534 11.32 7.54 53.37
N SER A 535 11.42 6.28 52.94
CA SER A 535 10.71 5.15 53.56
C SER A 535 11.03 4.95 55.06
N LYS A 536 12.19 5.44 55.52
CA LYS A 536 12.64 5.37 56.92
C LYS A 536 12.20 6.56 57.78
N LYS A 537 11.90 7.73 57.19
CA LYS A 537 11.54 8.96 57.94
C LYS A 537 10.12 8.91 58.56
N HIS A 538 9.24 8.02 58.11
CA HIS A 538 7.85 7.90 58.60
C HIS A 538 7.67 7.47 60.08
N LYS A 539 8.74 7.39 60.89
CA LYS A 539 8.67 7.08 62.33
C LYS A 539 9.04 8.22 63.29
N THR A 540 9.52 9.36 62.80
CA THR A 540 9.75 10.56 63.63
C THR A 540 9.38 11.82 62.86
N ALA A 541 8.31 12.48 63.31
CA ALA A 541 7.90 13.75 62.73
C ALA A 541 8.88 14.86 63.12
N ASN A 542 9.53 15.45 62.11
CA ASN A 542 10.06 16.80 62.21
C ASN A 542 10.00 17.43 60.82
N LYS A 543 8.91 18.17 60.54
CA LYS A 543 8.84 19.08 59.39
C LYS A 543 9.74 20.27 59.70
N ASN A 544 10.77 20.49 58.89
CA ASN A 544 11.33 21.79 58.48
C ASN A 544 12.61 21.57 57.66
N LYS A 545 12.83 22.45 56.66
CA LYS A 545 13.96 22.47 55.70
C LYS A 545 14.01 21.35 54.64
N LEU A 546 13.30 21.58 53.53
CA LEU A 546 13.86 21.82 52.18
C LEU A 546 12.80 21.44 51.13
N ASP A 547 12.15 22.44 50.53
CA ASP A 547 11.18 22.24 49.44
C ASP A 547 11.86 22.28 48.04
N ASP A 548 13.18 22.47 47.98
CA ASP A 548 13.99 22.61 46.76
C ASP A 548 14.64 21.30 46.25
N GLU A 549 14.51 20.17 46.96
CA GLU A 549 15.05 18.87 46.47
C GLU A 549 14.03 18.18 45.53
N PRO A 550 14.38 17.95 44.24
CA PRO A 550 13.44 17.33 43.29
C PRO A 550 13.11 15.88 43.65
N GLU A 551 11.88 15.47 43.35
CA GLU A 551 11.42 14.11 43.59
C GLU A 551 12.20 13.11 42.73
N TRP A 552 12.32 11.87 43.22
CA TRP A 552 13.01 10.80 42.49
C TRP A 552 12.40 10.55 41.11
N VAL A 553 11.10 10.83 40.94
CA VAL A 553 10.36 10.68 39.69
C VAL A 553 10.82 11.71 38.66
N GLU A 554 11.07 12.95 39.07
CA GLU A 554 11.47 14.05 38.20
C GLU A 554 12.89 13.85 37.66
N VAL A 555 13.80 13.38 38.52
CA VAL A 555 15.17 13.01 38.11
C VAL A 555 15.15 11.80 37.16
N VAL A 556 14.32 10.79 37.44
CA VAL A 556 14.18 9.63 36.53
C VAL A 556 13.51 10.03 35.21
N VAL A 557 12.54 10.94 35.20
CA VAL A 557 11.90 11.43 33.97
C VAL A 557 12.88 12.24 33.11
N ASP A 558 13.71 13.11 33.71
CA ASP A 558 14.77 13.82 32.97
C ASP A 558 15.80 12.85 32.36
N LEU A 559 16.22 11.83 33.13
CA LEU A 559 17.07 10.75 32.61
C LEU A 559 16.41 10.01 31.42
N LEU A 560 15.10 9.72 31.48
CA LEU A 560 14.36 9.13 30.35
C LEU A 560 14.25 10.08 29.14
N LEU A 561 14.14 11.40 29.35
CA LEU A 561 14.19 12.39 28.28
C LEU A 561 15.59 12.44 27.62
N SER A 562 16.67 12.35 28.40
CA SER A 562 18.04 12.20 27.88
C SER A 562 18.24 10.91 27.06
N PHE A 563 17.56 9.82 27.45
CA PHE A 563 17.57 8.56 26.70
C PHE A 563 16.80 8.67 25.37
N TYR A 564 15.75 9.51 25.32
CA TYR A 564 14.97 9.79 24.11
C TYR A 564 15.63 10.80 23.17
N SER A 565 16.46 11.73 23.66
CA SER A 565 17.23 12.64 22.81
C SER A 565 18.31 11.87 22.01
N LYS A 566 19.01 10.92 22.65
CA LYS A 566 19.97 10.03 21.98
C LYS A 566 19.33 9.20 20.87
N ASN A 567 20.07 8.97 19.78
CA ASN A 567 19.56 8.20 18.63
C ASN A 567 19.62 6.66 18.80
N SER A 568 19.49 6.14 20.03
CA SER A 568 19.49 4.69 20.30
C SER A 568 18.08 4.10 20.34
N HIS A 569 17.85 2.99 19.64
CA HIS A 569 16.58 2.25 19.72
C HIS A 569 16.46 1.47 21.04
N LEU A 570 17.55 0.84 21.51
CA LEU A 570 17.59 0.09 22.78
C LEU A 570 17.18 0.94 23.97
N LEU A 571 17.66 2.20 24.03
CA LEU A 571 17.25 3.15 25.07
C LEU A 571 15.75 3.49 24.97
N ARG A 572 15.17 3.57 23.75
CA ARG A 572 13.73 3.81 23.60
C ARG A 572 12.89 2.60 24.03
N SER A 573 13.34 1.40 23.70
CA SER A 573 12.68 0.15 24.13
C SER A 573 12.72 0.02 25.66
N LEU A 574 13.84 0.38 26.30
CA LEU A 574 13.95 0.50 27.76
C LEU A 574 12.95 1.50 28.34
N VAL A 575 12.91 2.75 27.85
CA VAL A 575 11.96 3.79 28.31
C VAL A 575 10.52 3.28 28.17
N GLY A 576 10.15 2.73 27.01
CA GLY A 576 8.81 2.20 26.76
C GLY A 576 8.43 0.99 27.62
N CYS A 577 9.40 0.20 28.10
CA CYS A 577 9.16 -0.91 29.03
C CYS A 577 9.09 -0.47 30.50
N VAL A 578 9.67 0.68 30.86
CA VAL A 578 9.84 1.13 32.24
C VAL A 578 8.87 2.26 32.62
N PHE A 579 8.62 3.21 31.72
CA PHE A 579 7.73 4.35 31.97
C PHE A 579 6.28 3.97 32.38
N PRO A 580 5.64 2.90 31.85
CA PRO A 580 4.33 2.44 32.36
C PRO A 580 4.33 2.10 33.87
N HIS A 581 5.48 1.71 34.43
CA HIS A 581 5.64 1.44 35.86
C HIS A 581 6.02 2.68 36.68
N ILE A 582 6.38 3.80 36.02
CA ILE A 582 6.61 5.10 36.65
C ILE A 582 5.32 5.93 36.67
N CYS A 583 4.45 5.78 35.66
CA CYS A 583 3.18 6.49 35.52
C CYS A 583 2.32 6.62 36.81
N PRO A 584 2.22 5.61 37.71
CA PRO A 584 1.48 5.76 38.97
C PRO A 584 2.01 6.85 39.91
N TYR A 585 3.28 7.23 39.78
CA TYR A 585 4.00 8.19 40.61
C TYR A 585 4.26 9.55 39.94
N VAL A 586 3.86 9.72 38.67
CA VAL A 586 4.16 10.94 37.89
C VAL A 586 3.49 12.18 38.50
N THR A 587 4.32 13.17 38.86
CA THR A 587 3.93 14.47 39.39
C THR A 587 3.58 15.47 38.27
N PRO A 588 2.85 16.57 38.56
CA PRO A 588 2.63 17.65 37.58
C PRO A 588 3.95 18.27 37.09
N THR A 589 4.92 18.46 37.99
CA THR A 589 6.29 18.91 37.69
C THR A 589 7.01 17.96 36.72
N ALA A 590 6.92 16.64 36.90
CA ALA A 590 7.48 15.68 35.96
C ALA A 590 6.82 15.75 34.57
N ILE A 591 5.52 16.08 34.49
CA ILE A 591 4.85 16.32 33.21
C ILE A 591 5.27 17.67 32.61
N HIS A 592 5.51 18.70 33.41
CA HIS A 592 6.05 19.97 32.92
C HIS A 592 7.46 19.81 32.33
N GLN A 593 8.32 18.92 32.84
CA GLN A 593 9.59 18.55 32.19
C GLN A 593 9.35 17.97 30.78
N ILE A 594 8.41 17.04 30.64
CA ILE A 594 8.04 16.40 29.37
C ILE A 594 7.46 17.45 28.39
N LEU A 595 6.61 18.36 28.88
CA LEU A 595 6.00 19.42 28.07
C LEU A 595 6.99 20.52 27.66
N ALA A 596 8.01 20.82 28.47
CA ALA A 596 9.03 21.83 28.16
C ALA A 596 9.87 21.47 26.91
N VAL A 597 10.06 20.19 26.62
CA VAL A 597 10.71 19.69 25.38
C VAL A 597 9.79 19.86 24.16
N LEU A 598 8.47 19.84 24.36
CA LEU A 598 7.46 20.04 23.32
C LEU A 598 7.16 21.52 23.05
N ASP A 599 7.54 22.44 23.94
CA ASP A 599 7.43 23.87 23.65
C ASP A 599 8.36 24.26 22.50
N VAL A 600 7.89 25.20 21.69
CA VAL A 600 8.57 25.72 20.50
C VAL A 600 9.07 27.14 20.73
N ARG A 601 8.64 27.79 21.83
CA ARG A 601 9.04 29.14 22.23
C ARG A 601 10.38 29.19 22.98
N ASN A 602 10.93 28.03 23.34
CA ASN A 602 12.25 27.92 23.97
C ASN A 602 13.35 28.06 22.91
N GLU A 603 13.86 29.28 22.74
CA GLU A 603 14.90 29.66 21.77
C GLU A 603 16.17 28.79 21.90
N LYS A 604 16.55 28.46 23.14
CA LYS A 604 17.55 27.42 23.43
C LYS A 604 16.91 26.04 23.24
N GLY A 605 16.92 25.56 21.99
CA GLY A 605 16.34 24.27 21.62
C GLY A 605 16.88 23.10 22.48
N PRO A 606 16.05 22.11 22.87
CA PRO A 606 16.37 21.13 23.92
C PRO A 606 17.39 20.04 23.51
N LEU A 607 18.17 20.28 22.46
CA LEU A 607 19.34 19.48 22.05
C LEU A 607 20.67 20.25 22.18
N VAL A 608 20.66 21.52 22.62
CA VAL A 608 21.89 22.26 22.94
C VAL A 608 22.50 21.68 24.22
N THR A 609 23.56 20.90 24.06
CA THR A 609 24.31 20.29 25.17
C THR A 609 24.96 21.37 26.04
N ARG A 610 24.66 21.38 27.35
CA ARG A 610 25.17 22.34 28.35
C ARG A 610 26.69 22.23 28.66
N ASN A 611 27.47 21.61 27.78
CA ASN A 611 28.89 21.33 27.96
C ASN A 611 29.71 22.02 26.85
N GLY A 612 30.07 23.28 27.08
CA GLY A 612 30.92 24.10 26.22
C GLY A 612 31.03 25.48 26.84
N LEU A 613 32.25 25.98 27.03
CA LEU A 613 32.49 27.30 27.61
C LEU A 613 32.36 28.41 26.57
N ASP A 614 31.96 29.57 27.05
CA ASP A 614 32.31 30.92 26.59
C ASP A 614 32.36 31.18 25.08
N SER A 615 31.28 31.77 24.58
CA SER A 615 31.36 32.96 23.73
C SER A 615 30.11 33.80 24.00
N GLU A 616 30.28 35.02 24.51
CA GLU A 616 29.22 36.02 24.49
C GLU A 616 29.15 36.61 23.08
N GLU A 617 27.94 36.75 22.52
CA GLU A 617 27.68 37.85 21.58
C GLU A 617 26.21 38.27 21.64
N ILE A 618 25.96 39.53 21.32
CA ILE A 618 24.77 40.27 21.79
C ILE A 618 23.73 40.39 20.68
N SER A 619 22.46 40.21 21.05
CA SER A 619 21.31 40.51 20.21
C SER A 619 21.31 41.96 19.73
N SER A 620 21.41 42.17 18.42
CA SER A 620 20.92 43.37 17.74
C SER A 620 20.08 42.98 16.53
N ASP A 621 18.90 43.58 16.41
CA ASP A 621 17.89 43.30 15.38
C ASP A 621 17.77 44.55 14.50
N ALA A 622 18.14 44.44 13.22
CA ALA A 622 18.17 45.57 12.29
C ALA A 622 18.09 45.13 10.82
N GLU A 623 17.00 45.52 10.16
CA GLU A 623 16.79 45.41 8.70
C GLU A 623 17.78 46.26 7.89
N SER A 624 18.48 45.65 6.91
CA SER A 624 19.09 46.38 5.79
C SER A 624 19.37 45.45 4.59
N ASN A 625 19.36 46.03 3.38
CA ASN A 625 19.48 45.32 2.09
C ASN A 625 20.92 45.32 1.53
N TYR A 626 21.15 44.41 0.57
CA TYR A 626 22.31 44.34 -0.34
C TYR A 626 23.63 43.85 0.31
N THR A 627 24.57 43.20 -0.37
CA THR A 627 24.69 42.87 -1.82
C THR A 627 25.30 41.47 -2.00
N SER A 628 25.22 40.88 -3.19
CA SER A 628 26.10 39.77 -3.56
C SER A 628 27.44 40.30 -4.06
N GLU A 629 28.53 39.71 -3.59
CA GLU A 629 29.79 39.61 -4.33
C GLU A 629 30.18 38.12 -4.35
N ASP A 630 30.62 37.63 -5.50
CA ASP A 630 31.21 36.30 -5.66
C ASP A 630 32.69 36.36 -5.26
N ASP A 631 33.22 35.29 -4.66
CA ASP A 631 34.66 35.04 -4.64
C ASP A 631 34.91 33.52 -4.73
N ASP A 632 35.80 33.11 -5.63
CA ASP A 632 35.87 31.74 -6.16
C ASP A 632 37.35 31.26 -6.23
N GLU A 633 37.88 30.71 -5.12
CA GLU A 633 39.19 30.05 -5.11
C GLU A 633 39.14 28.59 -4.58
N SER A 634 39.21 27.67 -5.56
CA SER A 634 40.02 26.44 -5.62
C SER A 634 40.31 25.57 -4.36
N ASP A 635 39.87 24.31 -4.48
CA ASP A 635 40.60 23.04 -4.22
C ASP A 635 41.51 22.88 -2.98
N GLU A 636 41.14 21.94 -2.10
CA GLU A 636 42.06 20.87 -1.64
C GLU A 636 41.33 19.50 -1.52
N GLU A 637 42.10 18.42 -1.41
CA GLU A 637 41.80 17.15 -2.09
C GLU A 637 40.79 16.16 -1.47
N ASN A 638 40.24 15.34 -2.38
CA ASN A 638 39.53 14.07 -2.17
C ASN A 638 40.08 13.18 -1.02
N THR A 639 39.22 12.79 -0.07
CA THR A 639 39.30 11.48 0.59
C THR A 639 37.97 10.73 0.50
N LYS A 640 37.92 9.67 -0.32
CA LYS A 640 36.72 8.85 -0.52
C LYS A 640 36.59 7.77 0.55
N GLY A 641 35.98 8.11 1.68
CA GLY A 641 35.46 7.15 2.65
C GLY A 641 34.03 6.73 2.32
N GLU A 642 33.81 5.47 1.96
CA GLU A 642 32.46 4.91 1.80
C GLU A 642 31.80 4.73 3.17
N MET A 643 30.89 5.63 3.57
CA MET A 643 30.04 5.43 4.75
C MET A 643 28.71 4.75 4.39
N GLU A 644 28.32 3.79 5.23
CA GLU A 644 27.26 2.83 4.92
C GLU A 644 25.85 3.44 4.91
N SER A 645 25.05 3.07 3.91
CA SER A 645 23.62 3.36 3.89
C SER A 645 22.83 2.33 4.70
N SER A 646 22.44 2.73 5.92
CA SER A 646 21.51 1.97 6.77
C SER A 646 20.14 1.91 6.11
N SER A 647 19.93 0.84 5.33
CA SER A 647 18.79 0.65 4.43
C SER A 647 17.61 -0.04 5.14
N GLU A 648 17.09 0.61 6.18
CA GLU A 648 15.82 0.23 6.78
C GLU A 648 14.68 0.38 5.75
N SER A 649 13.98 -0.71 5.49
CA SER A 649 12.96 -0.79 4.44
C SER A 649 11.91 -1.86 4.72
N ASP A 650 10.79 -1.44 5.31
CA ASP A 650 9.47 -2.09 5.23
C ASP A 650 8.39 -1.11 5.73
N ASP A 651 8.05 -0.11 4.91
CA ASP A 651 6.75 0.58 4.98
C ASP A 651 6.25 0.78 3.54
N SER A 652 5.57 -0.24 3.01
CA SER A 652 5.08 -0.27 1.62
C SER A 652 3.69 0.37 1.51
N ASP A 653 3.52 1.56 2.09
CA ASP A 653 2.23 2.26 2.03
C ASP A 653 2.07 2.93 0.66
N SER A 654 1.10 2.44 -0.11
CA SER A 654 0.93 2.77 -1.53
C SER A 654 0.15 4.06 -1.71
N ASN A 655 0.67 5.15 -1.14
CA ASN A 655 0.17 6.49 -1.38
C ASN A 655 0.49 6.91 -2.82
N GLU A 656 -0.45 6.65 -3.74
CA GLU A 656 -0.56 7.46 -4.94
C GLU A 656 -0.73 8.93 -4.50
N GLU A 657 0.33 9.72 -4.62
CA GLU A 657 0.22 11.18 -4.49
C GLU A 657 -0.72 11.67 -5.59
N LEU A 658 -1.98 11.85 -5.21
CA LEU A 658 -2.93 12.64 -5.97
C LEU A 658 -2.41 14.07 -5.98
N LEU A 659 -1.60 14.38 -7.00
CA LEU A 659 -1.28 15.75 -7.39
C LEU A 659 -2.59 16.53 -7.44
N ASP A 660 -2.76 17.46 -6.51
CA ASP A 660 -3.99 18.21 -6.38
C ASP A 660 -4.00 19.30 -7.47
N GLU A 661 -4.42 18.91 -8.68
CA GLU A 661 -4.52 19.77 -9.87
C GLU A 661 -5.30 21.08 -9.62
N ASN A 662 -6.00 21.20 -8.48
CA ASN A 662 -6.76 22.37 -8.07
C ASN A 662 -5.90 23.46 -7.37
N GLU A 663 -4.70 23.17 -6.82
CA GLU A 663 -3.84 24.26 -6.26
C GLU A 663 -3.20 25.10 -7.36
N ASP A 664 -2.77 24.49 -8.48
CA ASP A 664 -2.16 25.19 -9.61
C ASP A 664 -3.14 26.15 -10.32
N GLU A 665 -4.46 25.90 -10.28
CA GLU A 665 -5.47 26.88 -10.71
C GLU A 665 -5.41 28.15 -9.83
N THR A 666 -5.27 28.03 -8.51
CA THR A 666 -5.18 29.21 -7.62
C THR A 666 -3.87 29.97 -7.73
N LEU A 667 -2.77 29.29 -8.08
CA LEU A 667 -1.47 29.92 -8.35
C LEU A 667 -1.44 30.60 -9.72
N THR A 668 -2.02 29.99 -10.75
CA THR A 668 -2.16 30.63 -12.07
C THR A 668 -3.17 31.77 -12.08
N ASP A 669 -4.22 31.73 -11.26
CA ASP A 669 -5.11 32.87 -11.03
C ASP A 669 -4.40 34.03 -10.32
N ARG A 670 -3.56 33.76 -9.31
CA ARG A 670 -2.71 34.80 -8.70
C ARG A 670 -1.71 35.40 -9.68
N LEU A 671 -1.11 34.58 -10.54
CA LEU A 671 -0.23 35.05 -11.61
C LEU A 671 -1.00 35.92 -12.62
N ARG A 672 -2.20 35.50 -13.03
CA ARG A 672 -3.09 36.27 -13.93
C ARG A 672 -3.52 37.59 -13.30
N MET A 673 -3.84 37.61 -12.01
CA MET A 673 -4.17 38.83 -11.28
C MET A 673 -2.97 39.78 -11.20
N ALA A 674 -1.77 39.28 -10.87
CA ALA A 674 -0.57 40.12 -10.82
C ALA A 674 -0.23 40.72 -12.19
N VAL A 675 -0.30 39.92 -13.26
CA VAL A 675 -0.03 40.37 -14.64
C VAL A 675 -1.08 41.38 -15.13
N SER A 676 -2.38 41.12 -14.91
CA SER A 676 -3.43 42.08 -15.30
C SER A 676 -3.42 43.36 -14.45
N GLN A 677 -3.02 43.29 -13.19
CA GLN A 677 -2.81 44.46 -12.34
C GLN A 677 -1.55 45.28 -12.74
N ALA A 678 -0.55 44.65 -13.34
CA ALA A 678 0.63 45.33 -13.90
C ALA A 678 0.39 45.97 -15.28
N LEU A 679 -0.48 45.36 -16.11
CA LEU A 679 -0.85 45.85 -17.44
C LEU A 679 -1.73 47.10 -17.41
N GLY A 680 -2.51 47.31 -16.34
CA GLY A 680 -3.30 48.52 -16.15
C GLY A 680 -4.52 48.65 -17.07
N ASP A 681 -5.02 49.88 -17.23
CA ASP A 681 -6.37 50.19 -17.75
C ASP A 681 -6.51 50.05 -19.28
N VAL A 682 -5.48 49.52 -19.96
CA VAL A 682 -5.49 49.24 -21.42
C VAL A 682 -6.48 48.11 -21.77
N SER A 683 -6.80 47.24 -20.81
CA SER A 683 -7.62 46.03 -21.01
C SER A 683 -9.15 46.26 -21.09
N ILE A 684 -9.63 47.50 -21.25
CA ILE A 684 -11.08 47.82 -21.31
C ILE A 684 -11.52 48.31 -22.70
N GLN A 685 -10.91 47.78 -23.77
CA GLN A 685 -11.51 47.76 -25.11
C GLN A 685 -11.45 46.34 -25.70
N THR A 686 -12.37 46.09 -26.63
CA THR A 686 -12.84 44.81 -27.21
C THR A 686 -11.86 43.63 -27.36
N ASP A 687 -12.37 42.43 -27.02
CA ASP A 687 -11.71 41.12 -26.96
C ASP A 687 -11.41 40.48 -28.35
N ASP A 688 -11.01 41.28 -29.35
CA ASP A 688 -10.88 40.85 -30.76
C ASP A 688 -9.81 41.63 -31.59
N ASP A 689 -8.98 42.48 -30.96
CA ASP A 689 -7.86 43.21 -31.63
C ASP A 689 -6.49 42.68 -31.15
N ASP A 690 -5.64 42.21 -32.08
CA ASP A 690 -4.26 41.80 -31.78
C ASP A 690 -3.41 42.99 -31.33
N ILE A 691 -2.87 42.94 -30.10
CA ILE A 691 -2.00 43.99 -29.55
C ILE A 691 -0.68 44.02 -30.32
N ASN A 692 -0.58 44.98 -31.24
CA ASN A 692 0.56 45.12 -32.14
C ASN A 692 1.82 45.56 -31.36
N VAL A 693 2.75 44.62 -31.14
CA VAL A 693 3.89 44.76 -30.21
C VAL A 693 4.79 45.96 -30.54
N ASP A 694 4.90 46.31 -31.82
CA ASP A 694 5.70 47.44 -32.31
C ASP A 694 5.23 48.82 -31.79
N ASN A 695 4.03 48.91 -31.20
CA ASN A 695 3.51 50.14 -30.58
C ASN A 695 3.87 50.29 -29.09
N ILE A 696 4.49 49.29 -28.45
CA ILE A 696 4.93 49.38 -27.05
C ILE A 696 6.24 50.18 -26.99
N GLY A 697 6.19 51.37 -26.38
CA GLY A 697 7.38 52.20 -26.19
C GLY A 697 8.43 51.50 -25.33
N GLU A 698 9.72 51.69 -25.64
CA GLU A 698 10.84 50.97 -24.98
C GLU A 698 10.84 51.12 -23.45
N GLU A 699 10.41 52.28 -22.95
CA GLU A 699 10.24 52.57 -21.52
C GLU A 699 9.14 51.71 -20.86
N GLU A 700 8.04 51.49 -21.56
CA GLU A 700 6.89 50.71 -21.07
C GLU A 700 7.15 49.19 -21.20
N GLY A 701 7.84 48.78 -22.27
CA GLY A 701 8.35 47.41 -22.41
C GLY A 701 9.29 47.02 -21.27
N LYS A 702 10.21 47.91 -20.87
CA LYS A 702 11.08 47.70 -19.69
C LYS A 702 10.27 47.58 -18.39
N ARG A 703 9.28 48.46 -18.17
CA ARG A 703 8.41 48.40 -16.97
C ARG A 703 7.60 47.09 -16.91
N LEU A 704 7.19 46.55 -18.06
CA LEU A 704 6.49 45.28 -18.14
C LEU A 704 7.41 44.09 -17.86
N ASP A 705 8.60 44.06 -18.46
CA ASP A 705 9.59 42.98 -18.24
C ASP A 705 10.09 42.96 -16.79
N GLU A 706 10.35 44.12 -16.18
CA GLU A 706 10.76 44.22 -14.77
C GLU A 706 9.65 43.73 -13.82
N SER A 707 8.38 44.01 -14.14
CA SER A 707 7.23 43.49 -13.37
C SER A 707 7.06 41.97 -13.52
N LEU A 708 7.24 41.43 -14.74
CA LEU A 708 7.25 39.99 -14.99
C LEU A 708 8.43 39.30 -14.28
N ALA A 709 9.62 39.90 -14.31
CA ALA A 709 10.80 39.41 -13.62
C ALA A 709 10.59 39.35 -12.10
N ALA A 710 9.94 40.35 -11.51
CA ALA A 710 9.56 40.34 -10.09
C ALA A 710 8.57 39.19 -9.76
N ALA A 711 7.54 39.00 -10.60
CA ALA A 711 6.60 37.89 -10.44
C ALA A 711 7.27 36.51 -10.56
N PHE A 712 8.21 36.34 -11.50
CA PHE A 712 8.96 35.09 -11.65
C PHE A 712 10.02 34.85 -10.56
N ARG A 713 10.62 35.91 -9.97
CA ARG A 713 11.49 35.79 -8.78
C ARG A 713 10.72 35.23 -7.60
N LEU A 714 9.56 35.83 -7.28
CA LEU A 714 8.64 35.32 -6.24
C LEU A 714 8.22 33.86 -6.47
N LEU A 715 7.97 33.47 -7.73
CA LEU A 715 7.64 32.07 -8.06
C LEU A 715 8.83 31.11 -7.84
N ARG A 716 10.06 31.56 -8.14
CA ARG A 716 11.29 30.77 -8.02
C ARG A 716 11.66 30.52 -6.55
N GLU A 717 11.57 31.55 -5.71
CA GLU A 717 11.83 31.47 -4.26
C GLU A 717 10.84 30.55 -3.55
N ASN A 718 9.54 30.66 -3.87
CA ASN A 718 8.49 29.79 -3.32
C ASN A 718 8.63 28.32 -3.76
N ARG A 719 9.31 28.03 -4.88
CA ARG A 719 9.64 26.66 -5.30
C ARG A 719 10.93 26.14 -4.64
N GLN A 720 11.95 26.97 -4.49
CA GLN A 720 13.23 26.57 -3.88
C GLN A 720 13.14 26.39 -2.35
N SER A 721 12.32 27.17 -1.66
CA SER A 721 12.07 27.02 -0.21
C SER A 721 11.47 25.66 0.12
N ARG A 722 10.55 25.13 -0.71
CA ARG A 722 9.94 23.80 -0.55
C ARG A 722 10.90 22.63 -0.84
N SER A 723 12.08 22.85 -1.44
CA SER A 723 13.02 21.77 -1.82
C SER A 723 14.27 21.62 -0.94
N LYS A 724 14.51 22.54 0.01
CA LYS A 724 15.66 22.43 0.93
C LYS A 724 15.40 21.34 1.98
N LYS A 725 16.21 20.27 1.99
CA LYS A 725 16.10 19.21 3.01
C LYS A 725 16.29 19.80 4.42
N GLN A 726 15.41 19.45 5.35
CA GLN A 726 15.51 19.85 6.76
C GLN A 726 16.90 19.49 7.33
N GLY A 727 17.55 20.44 8.01
CA GLY A 727 18.89 20.23 8.57
C GLY A 727 18.91 19.13 9.62
N LYS A 728 19.99 18.33 9.66
CA LYS A 728 20.12 17.13 10.52
C LYS A 728 19.76 17.38 12.00
N SER A 729 20.12 18.53 12.56
CA SER A 729 19.78 18.90 13.94
C SER A 729 18.27 19.15 14.13
N ALA A 730 17.63 19.89 13.23
CA ALA A 730 16.18 20.09 13.25
C ALA A 730 15.41 18.79 13.01
N GLN A 731 15.93 17.89 12.16
CA GLN A 731 15.37 16.55 11.98
C GLN A 731 15.51 15.70 13.27
N ALA A 732 16.66 15.75 13.95
CA ALA A 732 16.86 15.09 15.24
C ALA A 732 15.91 15.63 16.33
N LEU A 733 15.70 16.95 16.39
CA LEU A 733 14.73 17.59 17.29
C LEU A 733 13.29 17.18 16.98
N THR A 734 12.93 17.09 15.69
CA THR A 734 11.61 16.61 15.23
C THR A 734 11.39 15.17 15.69
N HIS A 735 12.37 14.29 15.47
CA HIS A 735 12.32 12.91 15.97
C HIS A 735 12.32 12.79 17.51
N PHE A 736 12.99 13.70 18.23
CA PHE A 736 12.95 13.74 19.69
C PHE A 736 11.55 14.13 20.19
N ARG A 737 10.94 15.19 19.64
CA ARG A 737 9.56 15.60 19.97
C ARG A 737 8.53 14.50 19.67
N ILE A 738 8.68 13.73 18.57
CA ILE A 738 7.84 12.56 18.29
C ILE A 738 7.93 11.52 19.44
N ARG A 739 9.15 11.18 19.89
CA ARG A 739 9.36 10.24 21.02
C ARG A 739 8.75 10.76 22.32
N VAL A 740 8.84 12.06 22.58
CA VAL A 740 8.25 12.68 23.77
C VAL A 740 6.71 12.66 23.73
N ILE A 741 6.10 12.71 22.54
CA ILE A 741 4.66 12.45 22.37
C ILE A 741 4.33 10.96 22.58
N ASP A 742 5.20 10.03 22.20
CA ASP A 742 5.03 8.61 22.56
C ASP A 742 4.98 8.43 24.08
N LEU A 743 5.81 9.18 24.83
CA LEU A 743 5.81 9.19 26.30
C LEU A 743 4.47 9.67 26.87
N LEU A 744 3.94 10.79 26.35
CA LEU A 744 2.62 11.29 26.72
C LEU A 744 1.52 10.27 26.39
N GLU A 745 1.54 9.67 25.20
CA GLU A 745 0.54 8.64 24.86
C GLU A 745 0.60 7.42 25.78
N ILE A 746 1.77 7.02 26.29
CA ILE A 746 1.88 5.95 27.30
C ILE A 746 1.25 6.39 28.63
N TYR A 747 1.52 7.62 29.08
CA TYR A 747 0.90 8.16 30.30
C TYR A 747 -0.64 8.19 30.21
N LEU A 748 -1.18 8.57 29.05
CA LEU A 748 -2.64 8.59 28.81
C LEU A 748 -3.31 7.20 28.85
N ASP A 749 -2.58 6.10 28.60
CA ASP A 749 -3.10 4.74 28.80
C ASP A 749 -3.11 4.30 30.28
N CYS A 750 -2.24 4.88 31.10
CA CYS A 750 -1.99 4.44 32.48
C CYS A 750 -2.98 5.01 33.52
N ALA A 751 -4.21 5.32 33.10
CA ALA A 751 -5.26 5.98 33.88
C ALA A 751 -4.77 7.29 34.54
N PRO A 752 -4.55 8.38 33.77
CA PRO A 752 -3.90 9.60 34.25
C PRO A 752 -4.76 10.40 35.26
N SER A 753 -4.15 11.38 35.95
CA SER A 753 -4.88 12.41 36.70
C SER A 753 -5.59 13.38 35.75
N MET A 754 -6.83 13.80 36.05
CA MET A 754 -7.58 14.69 35.14
C MET A 754 -6.95 16.09 35.03
N VAL A 755 -6.41 16.65 36.12
CA VAL A 755 -5.69 17.95 36.11
C VAL A 755 -4.54 17.92 35.11
N ILE A 756 -3.66 16.93 35.23
CA ILE A 756 -2.50 16.74 34.36
C ILE A 756 -2.92 16.58 32.88
N VAL A 757 -4.08 15.97 32.61
CA VAL A 757 -4.62 15.86 31.24
C VAL A 757 -5.13 17.20 30.70
N LEU A 758 -5.58 18.11 31.55
CA LEU A 758 -5.92 19.49 31.19
C LEU A 758 -4.65 20.31 30.90
N ASP A 759 -3.60 20.15 31.72
CA ASP A 759 -2.30 20.84 31.57
C ASP A 759 -1.61 20.49 30.23
N ILE A 760 -1.66 19.22 29.82
CA ILE A 760 -1.12 18.74 28.53
C ILE A 760 -1.84 19.38 27.32
N LEU A 761 -3.09 19.81 27.49
CA LEU A 761 -4.00 20.12 26.39
C LEU A 761 -3.57 21.40 25.64
N LEU A 762 -3.40 22.53 26.33
CA LEU A 762 -3.04 23.80 25.67
C LEU A 762 -1.67 23.78 24.96
N PRO A 763 -0.60 23.19 25.54
CA PRO A 763 0.69 23.00 24.87
C PRO A 763 0.59 22.15 23.59
N LEU A 764 -0.15 21.04 23.59
CA LEU A 764 -0.33 20.24 22.37
C LEU A 764 -1.02 21.01 21.25
N PHE A 765 -1.96 21.92 21.54
CA PHE A 765 -2.50 22.83 20.53
C PHE A 765 -1.50 23.89 20.05
N THR A 766 -0.58 24.36 20.92
CA THR A 766 0.50 25.27 20.49
C THR A 766 1.46 24.55 19.55
N LEU A 767 1.83 23.31 19.87
CA LEU A 767 2.68 22.49 19.01
C LEU A 767 1.97 22.14 17.69
N LEU A 768 0.67 21.82 17.71
CA LEU A 768 -0.11 21.59 16.50
C LEU A 768 -0.15 22.82 15.58
N GLU A 769 -0.32 24.01 16.15
CA GLU A 769 -0.32 25.28 15.41
C GLU A 769 1.04 25.55 14.73
N TYR A 770 2.15 25.21 15.39
CA TYR A 770 3.48 25.24 14.79
C TYR A 770 3.64 24.19 13.67
N CYS A 771 3.25 22.94 13.92
CA CYS A 771 3.39 21.86 12.95
C CYS A 771 2.51 21.99 11.69
N ILE A 772 1.51 22.89 11.71
CA ILE A 772 0.73 23.28 10.52
C ILE A 772 1.45 24.37 9.71
N LYS A 773 2.26 25.22 10.35
CA LYS A 773 2.98 26.33 9.70
C LYS A 773 4.30 25.90 9.05
N ASP A 774 4.94 24.85 9.55
CA ASP A 774 6.19 24.28 9.01
C ASP A 774 5.92 22.95 8.27
N PRO A 775 6.01 22.89 6.93
CA PRO A 775 5.83 21.67 6.15
C PRO A 775 6.75 20.50 6.54
N TYR A 776 7.94 20.78 7.08
CA TYR A 776 8.89 19.75 7.51
C TYR A 776 8.44 19.02 8.79
N GLN A 777 7.44 19.55 9.51
CA GLN A 777 6.90 18.96 10.74
C GLN A 777 5.75 17.98 10.50
N LYS A 778 5.45 17.58 9.25
CA LYS A 778 4.24 16.79 8.96
C LYS A 778 4.10 15.51 9.81
N SER A 779 5.18 14.77 9.99
CA SER A 779 5.22 13.57 10.84
C SER A 779 4.99 13.87 12.34
N LEU A 780 5.41 15.04 12.81
CA LEU A 780 5.13 15.53 14.16
C LEU A 780 3.67 15.99 14.27
N GLN A 781 3.12 16.66 13.23
CA GLN A 781 1.71 17.06 13.16
C GLN A 781 0.80 15.85 13.35
N ASP A 782 1.00 14.78 12.58
CA ASP A 782 0.16 13.57 12.65
C ASP A 782 0.28 12.87 14.01
N ARG A 783 1.47 12.88 14.64
CA ARG A 783 1.66 12.36 16.01
C ARG A 783 0.93 13.20 17.07
N VAL A 784 0.96 14.54 16.96
CA VAL A 784 0.19 15.43 17.86
C VAL A 784 -1.32 15.21 17.67
N ARG A 785 -1.80 15.07 16.43
CA ARG A 785 -3.21 14.77 16.12
C ARG A 785 -3.66 13.41 16.67
N SER A 786 -2.77 12.42 16.68
CA SER A 786 -2.99 11.13 17.38
C SER A 786 -3.15 11.33 18.88
N CYS A 787 -2.21 12.02 19.53
CA CYS A 787 -2.22 12.21 20.98
C CYS A 787 -3.44 13.00 21.46
N LEU A 788 -3.81 14.09 20.77
CA LEU A 788 -5.03 14.86 21.04
C LEU A 788 -6.31 14.02 20.87
N LYS A 789 -6.37 13.17 19.85
CA LYS A 789 -7.48 12.22 19.66
C LYS A 789 -7.54 11.18 20.78
N LYS A 790 -6.40 10.66 21.23
CA LYS A 790 -6.31 9.73 22.35
C LYS A 790 -6.85 10.38 23.63
N LEU A 791 -6.32 11.56 23.95
CA LEU A 791 -6.72 12.42 25.07
C LEU A 791 -8.24 12.66 25.13
N SER A 792 -8.85 13.10 24.02
CA SER A 792 -10.29 13.41 23.97
C SER A 792 -11.24 12.20 24.13
N THR A 793 -10.69 10.98 24.07
CA THR A 793 -11.43 9.71 24.23
C THR A 793 -11.32 9.07 25.62
N ILE A 794 -10.52 9.63 26.53
CA ILE A 794 -10.37 9.14 27.90
C ILE A 794 -11.70 9.23 28.67
N LYS A 795 -11.95 8.22 29.53
CA LYS A 795 -13.15 8.08 30.37
C LYS A 795 -12.86 7.67 31.82
N LYS A 796 -11.60 7.36 32.12
CA LYS A 796 -11.14 6.88 33.43
C LYS A 796 -9.93 7.70 33.82
N PHE A 797 -9.99 8.27 35.01
CA PHE A 797 -8.92 9.06 35.61
C PHE A 797 -8.61 8.50 36.99
N LYS A 798 -7.38 8.66 37.47
CA LYS A 798 -6.95 8.22 38.82
C LYS A 798 -7.62 9.06 39.91
N ASN A 799 -7.57 10.38 39.75
CA ASN A 799 -8.17 11.38 40.64
C ASN A 799 -8.96 12.39 39.79
N THR A 800 -9.99 12.99 40.40
CA THR A 800 -10.79 14.11 39.87
C THR A 800 -10.84 15.29 40.84
N GLU A 801 -9.97 15.26 41.85
CA GLU A 801 -9.80 16.29 42.87
C GLU A 801 -8.99 17.48 42.30
N ASN A 802 -9.15 18.66 42.91
CA ASN A 802 -8.47 19.91 42.51
C ASN A 802 -8.78 20.34 41.06
N ILE A 803 -10.07 20.39 40.71
CA ILE A 803 -10.54 20.87 39.41
C ILE A 803 -11.51 22.03 39.61
N ASP A 804 -11.04 23.23 39.32
CA ASP A 804 -11.80 24.46 39.42
C ASP A 804 -12.76 24.63 38.22
N GLU A 805 -13.94 25.21 38.46
CA GLU A 805 -14.81 25.68 37.38
C GLU A 805 -14.07 26.70 36.49
N GLU A 806 -13.27 27.57 37.13
CA GLU A 806 -12.47 28.60 36.46
C GLU A 806 -11.38 28.02 35.56
N LEU A 807 -10.68 26.96 35.98
CA LEU A 807 -9.67 26.28 35.17
C LEU A 807 -10.27 25.74 33.87
N LEU A 808 -11.41 25.06 33.95
CA LEU A 808 -12.12 24.53 32.79
C LEU A 808 -12.62 25.65 31.86
N ILE A 809 -13.06 26.78 32.41
CA ILE A 809 -13.48 27.97 31.66
C ILE A 809 -12.30 28.63 30.94
N VAL A 810 -11.16 28.81 31.62
CA VAL A 810 -9.94 29.41 31.04
C VAL A 810 -9.44 28.56 29.88
N ILE A 811 -9.36 27.23 30.03
CA ILE A 811 -8.92 26.33 28.96
C ILE A 811 -9.92 26.32 27.80
N LEU A 812 -11.24 26.30 28.08
CA LEU A 812 -12.27 26.35 27.04
C LEU A 812 -12.21 27.67 26.24
N LYS A 813 -12.05 28.81 26.91
CA LYS A 813 -11.89 30.12 26.25
C LYS A 813 -10.60 30.17 25.42
N ALA A 814 -9.46 29.74 25.97
CA ALA A 814 -8.18 29.71 25.25
C ALA A 814 -8.19 28.81 24.01
N LEU A 815 -8.90 27.67 24.04
CA LEU A 815 -9.11 26.84 22.85
C LEU A 815 -9.96 27.52 21.79
N ILE A 816 -11.05 28.18 22.19
CA ILE A 816 -11.95 28.89 21.26
C ILE A 816 -11.25 30.12 20.65
N GLU A 817 -10.44 30.85 21.43
CA GLU A 817 -9.67 32.02 20.97
C GLU A 817 -8.53 31.64 20.01
N LYS A 818 -7.82 30.52 20.25
CA LYS A 818 -6.96 29.89 19.24
C LYS A 818 -7.72 29.59 17.94
N GLY A 819 -9.05 29.49 18.01
CA GLY A 819 -9.95 29.32 16.88
C GLY A 819 -10.33 30.58 16.08
N GLU A 820 -9.98 31.78 16.55
CA GLU A 820 -10.22 33.04 15.81
C GLU A 820 -9.01 33.51 14.99
N ARG A 821 -7.88 32.79 15.07
CA ARG A 821 -6.63 33.10 14.33
C ARG A 821 -6.62 32.41 12.95
N THR A 822 -5.94 33.04 11.98
CA THR A 822 -5.72 32.65 10.57
C THR A 822 -6.54 31.47 10.01
N THR A 823 -7.50 31.78 9.14
CA THR A 823 -8.53 30.86 8.59
C THR A 823 -8.01 29.51 8.07
N SER A 824 -6.85 29.48 7.40
CA SER A 824 -6.24 28.23 6.90
C SER A 824 -5.83 27.29 8.03
N VAL A 825 -5.05 27.80 9.00
CA VAL A 825 -4.60 27.05 10.18
C VAL A 825 -5.80 26.58 11.00
N TYR A 826 -6.83 27.41 11.13
CA TYR A 826 -8.05 27.01 11.84
C TYR A 826 -8.75 25.81 11.20
N HIS A 827 -8.89 25.78 9.87
CA HIS A 827 -9.55 24.65 9.20
C HIS A 827 -8.87 23.32 9.54
N GLU A 828 -7.53 23.30 9.60
CA GLU A 828 -6.76 22.12 10.02
C GLU A 828 -6.85 21.79 11.51
N ILE A 829 -7.07 22.76 12.41
CA ILE A 829 -7.20 22.52 13.86
C ILE A 829 -8.64 22.14 14.26
N SER A 830 -9.64 22.50 13.44
CA SER A 830 -11.05 22.55 13.84
C SER A 830 -11.71 21.21 14.24
N ASP A 831 -11.18 20.08 13.79
CA ASP A 831 -11.60 18.74 14.22
C ASP A 831 -11.15 18.45 15.66
N LYS A 832 -9.87 18.71 15.97
CA LYS A 832 -9.30 18.47 17.30
C LYS A 832 -9.79 19.47 18.32
N LEU A 833 -10.01 20.72 17.92
CA LEU A 833 -10.68 21.70 18.77
C LEU A 833 -12.10 21.26 19.14
N ALA A 834 -12.89 20.75 18.18
CA ALA A 834 -14.22 20.23 18.48
C ALA A 834 -14.17 18.97 19.38
N GLU A 835 -13.26 18.03 19.12
CA GLU A 835 -13.03 16.85 19.98
C GLU A 835 -12.68 17.25 21.42
N CYS A 836 -11.72 18.18 21.60
CA CYS A 836 -11.22 18.60 22.90
C CYS A 836 -12.19 19.52 23.67
N CYS A 837 -12.87 20.47 23.02
CA CYS A 837 -13.91 21.27 23.68
C CYS A 837 -15.09 20.40 24.13
N THR A 838 -15.41 19.33 23.39
CA THR A 838 -16.43 18.34 23.81
C THR A 838 -15.91 17.42 24.92
N PHE A 839 -14.60 17.24 25.05
CA PHE A 839 -13.97 16.52 26.16
C PHE A 839 -13.99 17.34 27.45
N LEU A 840 -13.72 18.66 27.41
CA LEU A 840 -13.82 19.54 28.59
C LEU A 840 -15.20 19.48 29.25
N VAL A 841 -16.29 19.42 28.47
CA VAL A 841 -17.65 19.29 29.04
C VAL A 841 -17.85 17.92 29.69
N LYS A 842 -17.28 16.84 29.15
CA LYS A 842 -17.29 15.52 29.83
C LYS A 842 -16.51 15.56 31.14
N CYS A 843 -15.38 16.28 31.20
CA CYS A 843 -14.61 16.47 32.43
C CYS A 843 -15.45 17.20 33.49
N ALA A 844 -16.10 18.31 33.13
CA ALA A 844 -17.03 19.02 34.04
C ALA A 844 -18.14 18.10 34.57
N GLN A 845 -18.79 17.34 33.68
CA GLN A 845 -19.82 16.36 34.05
C GLN A 845 -19.29 15.22 34.92
N GLN A 846 -18.04 14.76 34.72
CA GLN A 846 -17.43 13.67 35.48
C GLN A 846 -16.89 14.14 36.85
N ALA A 847 -16.58 15.43 37.00
CA ALA A 847 -16.18 16.07 38.25
C ALA A 847 -17.36 16.66 39.05
N ASN A 848 -18.60 16.54 38.55
CA ASN A 848 -19.83 17.14 39.12
C ASN A 848 -19.77 18.68 39.29
N ILE A 849 -19.04 19.37 38.41
CA ILE A 849 -18.93 20.84 38.40
C ILE A 849 -20.13 21.43 37.63
N SER A 850 -20.63 22.61 38.02
CA SER A 850 -21.68 23.29 37.23
C SER A 850 -21.21 23.55 35.80
N THR A 851 -22.14 23.43 34.86
CA THR A 851 -21.91 23.73 33.44
C THR A 851 -22.64 24.97 32.96
N ASP A 852 -23.16 25.81 33.85
CA ASP A 852 -23.93 27.01 33.48
C ASP A 852 -23.07 28.02 32.69
N LYS A 853 -21.92 28.43 33.24
CA LYS A 853 -20.97 29.33 32.55
C LYS A 853 -20.40 28.71 31.26
N ILE A 854 -20.23 27.38 31.23
CA ILE A 854 -19.85 26.65 30.02
C ILE A 854 -20.96 26.77 28.96
N THR A 855 -22.23 26.66 29.37
CA THR A 855 -23.39 26.82 28.48
C THR A 855 -23.52 28.25 27.96
N GLU A 856 -23.25 29.25 28.80
CA GLU A 856 -23.18 30.67 28.42
C GLU A 856 -22.11 30.90 27.34
N ILE A 857 -20.88 30.44 27.56
CA ILE A 857 -19.77 30.53 26.57
C ILE A 857 -20.15 29.86 25.24
N TYR A 858 -20.77 28.67 25.27
CA TYR A 858 -21.28 28.03 24.05
C TYR A 858 -22.41 28.85 23.39
N GLY A 859 -23.28 29.50 24.17
CA GLY A 859 -24.37 30.36 23.69
C GLY A 859 -23.91 31.66 23.04
N GLU A 860 -22.90 32.32 23.60
CA GLU A 860 -22.23 33.49 23.01
C GLU A 860 -21.56 33.14 21.68
N ASN A 861 -20.80 32.04 21.65
CA ASN A 861 -20.10 31.58 20.46
C ASN A 861 -21.06 31.07 19.38
N LEU A 862 -22.16 30.41 19.76
CA LEU A 862 -23.25 30.05 18.85
C LEU A 862 -23.91 31.29 18.26
N THR A 863 -24.21 32.29 19.08
CA THR A 863 -24.78 33.57 18.63
C THR A 863 -23.83 34.30 17.66
N SER A 864 -22.54 34.30 17.96
CA SER A 864 -21.49 34.82 17.07
C SER A 864 -21.44 34.05 15.74
N PHE A 865 -21.50 32.72 15.76
CA PHE A 865 -21.53 31.88 14.55
C PHE A 865 -22.71 32.20 13.62
N PHE A 866 -23.89 32.54 14.15
CA PHE A 866 -25.05 32.89 13.33
C PHE A 866 -25.09 34.38 12.91
N LYS A 867 -24.62 35.31 13.76
CA LYS A 867 -24.75 36.77 13.52
C LYS A 867 -23.50 37.44 12.93
N ARG A 868 -22.28 37.12 13.40
CA ARG A 868 -21.04 37.74 12.87
C ARG A 868 -20.80 37.28 11.43
N ARG A 869 -20.36 38.21 10.57
CA ARG A 869 -20.14 37.94 9.14
C ARG A 869 -18.88 37.10 8.89
N ASP A 870 -18.00 37.08 9.88
CA ASP A 870 -16.56 36.79 9.79
C ASP A 870 -16.16 35.71 10.81
N CYS A 871 -17.14 35.12 11.50
CA CYS A 871 -16.91 34.06 12.49
C CYS A 871 -16.33 32.81 11.82
N VAL A 872 -15.05 32.58 12.11
CA VAL A 872 -14.19 31.48 11.63
C VAL A 872 -14.63 30.12 12.19
N LEU A 873 -15.30 30.11 13.36
CA LEU A 873 -15.66 28.88 14.10
C LEU A 873 -16.39 27.83 13.24
N SER A 874 -15.88 26.60 13.34
CA SER A 874 -16.34 25.44 12.58
C SER A 874 -17.72 24.99 13.06
N PRO A 875 -18.64 24.60 12.15
CA PRO A 875 -19.90 23.98 12.52
C PRO A 875 -19.72 22.73 13.39
N LEU A 876 -18.56 22.05 13.28
CA LEU A 876 -18.28 20.79 13.98
C LEU A 876 -18.29 20.94 15.50
N LEU A 877 -17.80 22.07 16.05
CA LEU A 877 -17.81 22.39 17.48
C LEU A 877 -19.22 22.32 18.10
N PHE A 878 -20.21 22.81 17.36
CA PHE A 878 -21.61 22.78 17.79
C PHE A 878 -22.28 21.43 17.50
N LYS A 879 -21.87 20.74 16.41
CA LYS A 879 -22.38 19.39 16.09
C LYS A 879 -21.96 18.34 17.12
N SER A 880 -20.75 18.43 17.67
CA SER A 880 -20.23 17.46 18.64
C SER A 880 -20.90 17.63 20.01
N ILE A 881 -21.10 18.86 20.49
CA ILE A 881 -21.71 19.10 21.80
C ILE A 881 -23.21 18.75 21.85
N LEU A 882 -23.95 18.97 20.75
CA LEU A 882 -25.36 18.57 20.64
C LEU A 882 -25.57 17.04 20.58
N GLN A 883 -24.51 16.27 20.31
CA GLN A 883 -24.51 14.79 20.39
C GLN A 883 -24.21 14.29 21.81
N LEU A 884 -23.73 15.14 22.72
CA LEU A 884 -23.41 14.77 24.09
C LEU A 884 -24.69 14.67 24.95
N GLN A 885 -24.67 13.81 25.96
CA GLN A 885 -25.71 13.74 26.99
C GLN A 885 -25.48 14.87 28.01
N TRP A 886 -25.68 16.11 27.59
CA TRP A 886 -25.42 17.30 28.39
C TRP A 886 -26.65 18.22 28.44
N GLU A 887 -26.96 18.74 29.63
CA GLU A 887 -28.19 19.49 29.91
C GLU A 887 -28.14 20.93 29.38
N GLY A 888 -26.95 21.54 29.24
CA GLY A 888 -26.78 22.83 28.58
C GLY A 888 -27.37 22.89 27.16
N ASN A 889 -27.45 21.74 26.47
CA ASN A 889 -28.14 21.64 25.18
C ASN A 889 -29.63 22.04 25.24
N TRP A 890 -30.31 21.96 26.39
CA TRP A 890 -31.68 22.47 26.58
C TRP A 890 -31.76 24.00 26.61
N GLN A 891 -30.67 24.70 26.95
CA GLN A 891 -30.57 26.15 26.86
C GLN A 891 -30.16 26.60 25.44
N LEU A 892 -29.29 25.82 24.77
CA LEU A 892 -28.84 26.11 23.40
C LEU A 892 -29.91 25.83 22.32
N ALA A 893 -30.71 24.77 22.47
CA ALA A 893 -31.72 24.40 21.47
C ALA A 893 -32.79 25.47 21.19
N PRO A 894 -33.31 26.24 22.18
CA PRO A 894 -34.13 27.42 21.95
C PRO A 894 -33.50 28.44 20.99
N LEU A 895 -32.22 28.78 21.17
CA LEU A 895 -31.51 29.73 20.32
C LEU A 895 -31.44 29.25 18.87
N LEU A 896 -31.24 27.94 18.66
CA LEU A 896 -31.27 27.33 17.32
C LEU A 896 -32.63 27.46 16.64
N VAL A 897 -33.75 27.44 17.38
CA VAL A 897 -35.09 27.66 16.80
C VAL A 897 -35.28 29.12 16.40
N ASP A 898 -34.68 30.08 17.10
CA ASP A 898 -34.67 31.47 16.63
C ASP A 898 -33.79 31.61 15.37
N PHE A 899 -32.53 31.16 15.41
CA PHE A 899 -31.61 31.27 14.27
C PHE A 899 -32.03 30.46 13.02
N ALA A 900 -32.90 29.46 13.15
CA ALA A 900 -33.43 28.71 12.00
C ALA A 900 -34.47 29.49 11.18
N PHE A 901 -35.17 30.46 11.79
CA PHE A 901 -36.29 31.17 11.16
C PHE A 901 -36.11 32.69 11.09
N ASP A 902 -35.20 33.27 11.88
CA ASP A 902 -34.81 34.68 11.81
C ASP A 902 -34.38 35.09 10.38
N SER A 903 -35.08 36.06 9.80
CA SER A 903 -34.83 36.57 8.46
C SER A 903 -33.48 37.29 8.31
N THR A 904 -32.94 37.84 9.39
CA THR A 904 -31.64 38.55 9.41
C THR A 904 -30.46 37.59 9.29
N VAL A 905 -30.61 36.34 9.74
CA VAL A 905 -29.56 35.32 9.66
C VAL A 905 -29.35 34.90 8.20
N ARG A 906 -28.08 34.83 7.77
CA ARG A 906 -27.68 34.38 6.43
C ARG A 906 -28.33 33.03 6.10
N SER A 907 -28.92 32.92 4.90
CA SER A 907 -29.70 31.75 4.46
C SER A 907 -28.98 30.40 4.58
N PHE A 908 -27.67 30.35 4.31
CA PHE A 908 -26.83 29.16 4.52
C PHE A 908 -26.65 28.82 6.02
N ARG A 909 -26.40 29.84 6.87
CA ARG A 909 -26.30 29.64 8.33
C ARG A 909 -27.65 29.13 8.89
N ARG A 910 -28.81 29.64 8.45
CA ARG A 910 -30.14 29.08 8.85
C ARG A 910 -30.27 27.59 8.55
N GLY A 911 -29.64 27.11 7.47
CA GLY A 911 -29.54 25.67 7.18
C GLY A 911 -28.79 24.89 8.26
N TYR A 912 -27.68 25.42 8.78
CA TYR A 912 -26.97 24.80 9.91
C TYR A 912 -27.83 24.77 11.19
N ALA A 913 -28.65 25.78 11.47
CA ALA A 913 -29.55 25.74 12.64
C ALA A 913 -30.54 24.56 12.56
N LEU A 914 -31.11 24.29 11.38
CA LEU A 914 -31.96 23.11 11.15
C LEU A 914 -31.18 21.78 11.25
N GLU A 915 -29.92 21.75 10.80
CA GLU A 915 -29.05 20.57 10.93
C GLU A 915 -28.67 20.31 12.41
N PHE A 916 -28.34 21.35 13.15
CA PHE A 916 -28.01 21.30 14.58
C PHE A 916 -29.23 20.84 15.40
N LEU A 917 -30.43 21.37 15.12
CA LEU A 917 -31.68 20.86 15.70
C LEU A 917 -31.93 19.39 15.33
N THR A 918 -31.63 18.98 14.09
CA THR A 918 -31.78 17.58 13.65
C THR A 918 -30.86 16.66 14.46
N ILE A 919 -29.62 17.08 14.70
CA ILE A 919 -28.65 16.35 15.54
C ILE A 919 -29.16 16.25 16.99
N PHE A 920 -29.63 17.36 17.56
CA PHE A 920 -30.26 17.39 18.89
C PHE A 920 -31.44 16.40 19.00
N TYR A 921 -32.42 16.44 18.09
CA TYR A 921 -33.56 15.52 18.10
C TYR A 921 -33.20 14.05 17.77
N ASN A 922 -32.00 13.80 17.23
CA ASN A 922 -31.47 12.45 17.05
C ASN A 922 -30.80 11.88 18.32
N ASN A 923 -30.43 12.71 19.30
CA ASN A 923 -29.84 12.33 20.60
C ASN A 923 -30.88 11.69 21.55
N SER A 924 -31.26 10.44 21.26
CA SER A 924 -32.33 9.71 21.96
C SER A 924 -32.21 9.65 23.47
N ARG A 925 -30.99 9.64 24.02
CA ARG A 925 -30.75 9.48 25.45
C ARG A 925 -31.14 10.74 26.22
N LEU A 926 -30.66 11.91 25.76
CA LEU A 926 -30.99 13.21 26.34
C LEU A 926 -32.50 13.53 26.23
N ILE A 927 -33.13 13.13 25.11
CA ILE A 927 -34.57 13.35 24.86
C ILE A 927 -35.45 12.47 25.76
N ASN A 928 -34.95 11.32 26.19
CA ASN A 928 -35.68 10.36 27.02
C ASN A 928 -35.48 10.60 28.53
N SER A 929 -34.33 11.13 28.96
CA SER A 929 -34.06 11.55 30.36
C SER A 929 -34.74 12.87 30.75
N ASN A 930 -35.90 13.15 30.17
CA ASN A 930 -36.51 14.48 30.07
C ASN A 930 -37.66 14.67 31.09
N THR A 931 -37.42 14.36 32.36
CA THR A 931 -38.36 14.64 33.45
C THR A 931 -38.42 16.14 33.76
N GLU A 932 -37.26 16.77 33.98
CA GLU A 932 -37.19 18.14 34.50
C GLU A 932 -37.35 19.21 33.42
N HIS A 933 -36.66 19.08 32.28
CA HIS A 933 -36.71 20.07 31.19
C HIS A 933 -37.95 19.97 30.28
N SER A 934 -38.95 19.15 30.66
CA SER A 934 -40.21 18.95 29.92
C SER A 934 -40.94 20.28 29.60
N SER A 935 -40.87 21.26 30.50
CA SER A 935 -41.44 22.61 30.31
C SER A 935 -40.72 23.43 29.23
N ILE A 936 -39.39 23.36 29.17
CA ILE A 936 -38.54 24.00 28.15
C ILE A 936 -38.81 23.34 26.80
N ARG A 937 -38.81 22.01 26.76
CA ARG A 937 -39.12 21.21 25.57
C ARG A 937 -40.51 21.51 25.00
N MET A 938 -41.52 21.66 25.87
CA MET A 938 -42.88 22.03 25.46
C MET A 938 -42.94 23.43 24.81
N LYS A 939 -42.17 24.41 25.32
CA LYS A 939 -42.04 25.74 24.70
C LYS A 939 -41.31 25.65 23.35
N LEU A 940 -40.21 24.90 23.29
CA LEU A 940 -39.38 24.66 22.11
C LEU A 940 -40.18 24.06 20.95
N GLU A 941 -40.84 22.93 21.19
CA GLU A 941 -41.61 22.20 20.17
C GLU A 941 -42.81 23.02 19.67
N LYS A 942 -43.52 23.74 20.54
CA LYS A 942 -44.61 24.65 20.13
C LYS A 942 -44.12 25.83 19.27
N LYS A 943 -42.97 26.43 19.62
CA LYS A 943 -42.33 27.51 18.85
C LYS A 943 -41.92 27.01 17.46
N LEU A 944 -41.27 25.85 17.41
CA LEU A 944 -40.82 25.20 16.17
C LEU A 944 -42.00 24.80 15.26
N CYS A 945 -43.09 24.27 15.82
CA CYS A 945 -44.32 23.97 15.10
C CYS A 945 -44.95 25.23 14.47
N ARG A 946 -45.08 26.33 15.25
CA ARG A 946 -45.61 27.61 14.77
C ARG A 946 -44.76 28.19 13.63
N ASN A 947 -43.45 28.27 13.83
CA ASN A 947 -42.53 28.86 12.85
C ASN A 947 -42.52 28.04 11.54
N THR A 948 -42.55 26.70 11.63
CA THR A 948 -42.66 25.80 10.47
C THR A 948 -43.92 26.09 9.66
N ILE A 949 -45.07 26.27 10.31
CA ILE A 949 -46.34 26.58 9.64
C ILE A 949 -46.27 27.95 8.95
N SER A 950 -45.79 28.98 9.66
CA SER A 950 -45.63 30.34 9.11
C SER A 950 -44.75 30.34 7.87
N THR A 951 -43.52 29.81 7.96
CA THR A 951 -42.57 29.83 6.84
C THR A 951 -43.03 29.00 5.64
N LEU A 952 -43.74 27.88 5.84
CA LEU A 952 -44.35 27.15 4.73
C LEU A 952 -45.51 27.94 4.08
N GLN A 953 -46.33 28.64 4.88
CA GLN A 953 -47.41 29.50 4.38
C GLN A 953 -46.86 30.74 3.63
N GLU A 954 -45.82 31.38 4.15
CA GLU A 954 -45.07 32.46 3.48
C GLU A 954 -44.55 32.01 2.11
N ILE A 955 -43.93 30.83 2.04
CA ILE A 955 -43.42 30.28 0.77
C ILE A 955 -44.57 29.94 -0.19
N ILE A 956 -45.70 29.40 0.30
CA ILE A 956 -46.91 29.19 -0.52
C ILE A 956 -47.42 30.52 -1.09
N ASN A 957 -47.50 31.57 -0.27
CA ASN A 957 -47.99 32.88 -0.70
C ASN A 957 -47.02 33.54 -1.70
N MET A 958 -45.70 33.42 -1.48
CA MET A 958 -44.67 33.82 -2.45
C MET A 958 -44.69 33.04 -3.76
N HIS A 959 -45.29 31.83 -3.78
CA HIS A 959 -45.53 31.07 -5.01
C HIS A 959 -46.87 31.41 -5.68
N LYS A 960 -47.90 31.80 -4.91
CA LYS A 960 -49.20 32.25 -5.43
C LYS A 960 -49.12 33.64 -6.07
N ASN A 961 -48.39 34.56 -5.44
CA ASN A 961 -48.34 35.98 -5.85
C ASN A 961 -47.39 36.26 -7.03
N LYS A 962 -46.92 35.24 -7.76
CA LYS A 962 -45.99 35.42 -8.89
C LYS A 962 -46.69 35.53 -10.25
N GLN A 963 -47.25 36.70 -10.49
CA GLN A 963 -47.13 37.36 -11.80
C GLN A 963 -46.14 38.53 -11.69
N ALA A 964 -45.46 38.84 -12.79
CA ALA A 964 -44.71 40.08 -13.04
C ALA A 964 -43.74 40.61 -11.95
N VAL A 965 -42.60 39.94 -11.75
CA VAL A 965 -41.31 40.66 -11.67
C VAL A 965 -40.26 39.88 -12.46
N THR A 966 -39.80 40.46 -13.56
CA THR A 966 -38.66 39.99 -14.37
C THR A 966 -37.37 40.66 -13.89
N THR A 967 -36.72 40.08 -12.90
CA THR A 967 -35.32 40.37 -12.55
C THR A 967 -34.57 39.07 -12.30
N ASN A 968 -33.25 39.08 -12.55
CA ASN A 968 -32.42 37.89 -12.68
C ASN A 968 -32.12 37.21 -11.32
N GLY A 969 -33.12 36.52 -10.78
CA GLY A 969 -32.99 35.66 -9.61
C GLY A 969 -32.13 34.44 -9.91
N THR A 970 -30.82 34.58 -9.66
CA THR A 970 -29.77 33.57 -9.86
C THR A 970 -30.17 32.18 -9.35
N GLU A 971 -29.71 31.13 -10.04
CA GLU A 971 -30.13 29.74 -9.76
C GLU A 971 -29.76 29.30 -8.34
N ILE A 972 -28.61 29.77 -7.86
CA ILE A 972 -28.13 29.73 -6.47
C ILE A 972 -29.25 30.11 -5.48
N GLY A 973 -30.02 31.17 -5.77
CA GLY A 973 -31.12 31.66 -4.95
C GLY A 973 -32.37 30.78 -4.92
N LYS A 974 -32.47 29.79 -5.82
CA LYS A 974 -33.48 28.71 -5.80
C LYS A 974 -32.93 27.48 -5.05
N GLU A 975 -31.69 27.10 -5.32
CA GLU A 975 -31.02 25.95 -4.69
C GLU A 975 -30.91 26.09 -3.17
N ILE A 976 -30.50 27.27 -2.68
CA ILE A 976 -30.40 27.57 -1.25
C ILE A 976 -31.76 27.35 -0.54
N ARG A 977 -32.88 27.74 -1.18
CA ARG A 977 -34.23 27.52 -0.63
C ARG A 977 -34.59 26.04 -0.62
N GLN A 978 -34.29 25.31 -1.70
CA GLN A 978 -34.54 23.86 -1.75
C GLN A 978 -33.68 23.06 -0.75
N ARG A 979 -32.45 23.51 -0.47
CA ARG A 979 -31.58 22.94 0.58
C ARG A 979 -32.11 23.22 1.99
N TYR A 980 -32.55 24.45 2.28
CA TYR A 980 -33.20 24.79 3.56
C TYR A 980 -34.46 23.94 3.78
N ILE A 981 -35.32 23.82 2.78
CA ILE A 981 -36.57 23.04 2.85
C ILE A 981 -36.28 21.53 2.98
N TYR A 982 -35.24 21.01 2.33
CA TYR A 982 -34.76 19.63 2.52
C TYR A 982 -34.35 19.36 3.98
N LEU A 983 -33.59 20.27 4.60
CA LEU A 983 -33.18 20.16 6.00
C LEU A 983 -34.39 20.27 6.96
N LEU A 984 -35.34 21.16 6.67
CA LEU A 984 -36.58 21.29 7.45
C LEU A 984 -37.43 20.00 7.41
N LEU A 985 -37.55 19.35 6.24
CA LEU A 985 -38.24 18.07 6.09
C LEU A 985 -37.54 16.92 6.84
N ILE A 986 -36.21 16.95 6.95
CA ILE A 986 -35.44 15.99 7.75
C ILE A 986 -35.64 16.25 9.26
N LEU A 987 -35.61 17.51 9.69
CA LEU A 987 -35.87 17.90 11.08
C LEU A 987 -37.25 17.43 11.53
N LEU A 988 -38.30 17.72 10.74
CA LEU A 988 -39.66 17.26 11.00
C LEU A 988 -39.76 15.74 11.07
N ARG A 989 -38.99 15.01 10.24
CA ARG A 989 -38.94 13.54 10.26
C ARG A 989 -38.30 12.99 11.55
N SER A 990 -37.21 13.60 12.01
CA SER A 990 -36.58 13.24 13.29
C SER A 990 -37.54 13.49 14.46
N ILE A 991 -38.17 14.67 14.48
CA ILE A 991 -39.13 15.04 15.53
C ILE A 991 -40.35 14.12 15.52
N TYR A 992 -40.94 13.81 14.36
CA TYR A 992 -42.14 12.96 14.26
C TYR A 992 -42.01 11.64 15.04
N THR A 993 -40.84 11.01 15.00
CA THR A 993 -40.59 9.74 15.71
C THR A 993 -40.50 9.84 17.24
N ARG A 994 -40.44 11.06 17.82
CA ARG A 994 -40.17 11.31 19.25
C ARG A 994 -40.94 12.48 19.87
N HIS A 995 -41.88 13.09 19.13
CA HIS A 995 -42.51 14.37 19.47
C HIS A 995 -43.38 14.32 20.74
N LEU A 996 -43.58 15.48 21.38
CA LEU A 996 -44.60 15.64 22.41
C LEU A 996 -45.98 15.81 21.74
N GLN A 997 -46.89 14.86 21.96
CA GLN A 997 -48.24 14.88 21.39
C GLN A 997 -49.02 16.19 21.65
N LYS A 998 -48.77 16.86 22.79
CA LYS A 998 -49.39 18.14 23.17
C LYS A 998 -48.73 19.38 22.54
N ALA A 999 -47.73 19.23 21.68
CA ALA A 999 -46.98 20.33 21.06
C ALA A 999 -47.13 20.41 19.52
N TRP A 1000 -47.53 19.33 18.85
CA TRP A 1000 -47.58 19.23 17.38
C TRP A 1000 -48.98 18.87 16.86
N ASN A 1001 -49.56 19.70 15.98
CA ASN A 1001 -50.71 19.28 15.18
C ASN A 1001 -50.26 18.83 13.78
N TRP A 1002 -49.92 17.54 13.66
CA TRP A 1002 -49.46 16.96 12.40
C TRP A 1002 -50.50 17.01 11.28
N ASN A 1003 -51.80 17.10 11.59
CA ASN A 1003 -52.85 17.27 10.59
C ASN A 1003 -52.73 18.63 9.87
N ASP A 1004 -52.47 19.71 10.62
CA ASP A 1004 -52.34 21.05 10.02
C ASP A 1004 -51.03 21.20 9.26
N ILE A 1005 -49.94 20.63 9.79
CA ILE A 1005 -48.66 20.51 9.06
C ILE A 1005 -48.85 19.70 7.77
N GLY A 1006 -49.68 18.65 7.79
CA GLY A 1006 -50.00 17.86 6.60
C GLY A 1006 -50.80 18.61 5.54
N LYS A 1007 -51.80 19.41 5.95
CA LYS A 1007 -52.53 20.34 5.06
C LYS A 1007 -51.58 21.37 4.43
N VAL A 1008 -50.68 21.95 5.22
CA VAL A 1008 -49.71 22.94 4.75
C VAL A 1008 -48.65 22.30 3.84
N LEU A 1009 -48.12 21.13 4.17
CA LEU A 1009 -47.13 20.41 3.35
C LEU A 1009 -47.72 19.93 2.00
N SER A 1010 -48.96 19.43 1.98
CA SER A 1010 -49.63 19.03 0.73
C SER A 1010 -49.94 20.25 -0.16
N THR A 1011 -50.38 21.37 0.43
CA THR A 1011 -50.55 22.66 -0.27
C THR A 1011 -49.21 23.21 -0.78
N TYR A 1012 -48.13 23.12 0.01
CA TYR A 1012 -46.80 23.49 -0.44
C TYR A 1012 -46.36 22.64 -1.64
N ARG A 1013 -46.64 21.32 -1.60
CA ARG A 1013 -46.26 20.38 -2.64
C ARG A 1013 -47.00 20.57 -3.97
N THR A 1014 -48.22 21.13 -4.01
CA THR A 1014 -48.89 21.49 -5.27
C THR A 1014 -48.22 22.69 -5.95
N HIS A 1015 -47.80 23.70 -5.18
CA HIS A 1015 -47.25 24.96 -5.68
C HIS A 1015 -45.72 24.95 -5.88
N ALA A 1016 -44.97 24.05 -5.24
CA ALA A 1016 -43.51 23.99 -5.33
C ALA A 1016 -42.98 22.83 -6.17
N SER A 1017 -42.02 23.15 -7.06
CA SER A 1017 -41.13 22.16 -7.68
C SER A 1017 -39.96 21.87 -6.75
N LEU A 1018 -39.64 20.59 -6.56
CA LEU A 1018 -38.63 20.11 -5.61
C LEU A 1018 -37.51 19.38 -6.36
N ALA A 1019 -36.26 19.67 -5.98
CA ALA A 1019 -35.12 18.84 -6.35
C ALA A 1019 -35.33 17.37 -5.92
N LYS A 1020 -34.63 16.47 -6.59
CA LYS A 1020 -34.79 15.02 -6.43
C LYS A 1020 -34.72 14.56 -4.97
N ASP A 1021 -33.74 15.05 -4.22
CA ASP A 1021 -33.52 14.63 -2.84
C ASP A 1021 -34.50 15.30 -1.87
N THR A 1022 -34.90 16.55 -2.13
CA THR A 1022 -36.02 17.21 -1.43
C THR A 1022 -37.34 16.48 -1.66
N LYS A 1023 -37.60 15.95 -2.86
CA LYS A 1023 -38.76 15.09 -3.14
C LYS A 1023 -38.66 13.76 -2.38
N VAL A 1024 -37.49 13.13 -2.29
CA VAL A 1024 -37.30 11.89 -1.50
C VAL A 1024 -37.51 12.14 0.00
N ALA A 1025 -37.02 13.26 0.54
CA ALA A 1025 -37.26 13.68 1.92
C ALA A 1025 -38.76 13.93 2.18
N TYR A 1026 -39.43 14.70 1.31
CA TYR A 1026 -40.88 14.92 1.37
C TYR A 1026 -41.65 13.61 1.34
N ASN A 1027 -41.36 12.71 0.39
CA ASN A 1027 -42.07 11.44 0.25
C ASN A 1027 -41.91 10.54 1.49
N ARG A 1028 -40.74 10.53 2.13
CA ARG A 1028 -40.50 9.79 3.39
C ARG A 1028 -41.30 10.36 4.57
N LEU A 1029 -41.33 11.69 4.71
CA LEU A 1029 -42.12 12.36 5.75
C LEU A 1029 -43.62 12.18 5.51
N ALA A 1030 -44.07 12.32 4.26
CA ALA A 1030 -45.46 12.14 3.84
C ALA A 1030 -45.98 10.73 4.19
N VAL A 1031 -45.23 9.67 3.87
CA VAL A 1031 -45.60 8.29 4.25
C VAL A 1031 -45.72 8.11 5.77
N GLN A 1032 -44.87 8.77 6.57
CA GLN A 1032 -44.93 8.66 8.03
C GLN A 1032 -46.12 9.42 8.67
N ILE A 1033 -46.55 10.53 8.07
CA ILE A 1033 -47.69 11.34 8.54
C ILE A 1033 -49.03 10.88 7.91
N GLY A 1034 -49.01 10.00 6.90
CA GLY A 1034 -50.22 9.49 6.22
C GLY A 1034 -50.69 10.34 5.02
N ILE A 1035 -49.78 11.07 4.38
CA ILE A 1035 -50.04 11.99 3.25
C ILE A 1035 -49.63 11.32 1.92
N PRO A 1036 -50.41 11.44 0.83
CA PRO A 1036 -50.10 10.78 -0.45
C PRO A 1036 -48.74 11.22 -1.06
N PRO A 1037 -47.81 10.29 -1.36
CA PRO A 1037 -46.43 10.60 -1.74
C PRO A 1037 -46.22 10.98 -3.23
N ASN A 1038 -47.26 11.21 -4.01
CA ASN A 1038 -47.14 11.73 -5.38
C ASN A 1038 -48.36 12.58 -5.76
N ILE A 1039 -48.32 13.87 -5.43
CA ILE A 1039 -49.23 14.85 -6.04
C ILE A 1039 -48.64 15.28 -7.39
N SER A 1040 -49.40 15.05 -8.47
CA SER A 1040 -49.07 15.48 -9.84
C SER A 1040 -49.57 16.91 -10.09
N GLN A 1041 -48.78 17.73 -10.78
CA GLN A 1041 -49.23 19.05 -11.23
C GLN A 1041 -50.25 18.89 -12.36
N LYS A 1042 -51.49 19.39 -12.16
CA LYS A 1042 -52.46 19.55 -13.26
C LYS A 1042 -51.96 20.65 -14.19
N LYS A 1043 -51.40 20.30 -15.35
CA LYS A 1043 -51.27 21.23 -16.48
C LYS A 1043 -52.65 21.43 -17.09
N THR A 1044 -53.18 22.65 -17.05
CA THR A 1044 -54.36 23.04 -17.81
C THR A 1044 -54.09 22.93 -19.31
N LYS A 1045 -55.03 22.37 -20.06
CA LYS A 1045 -55.06 22.37 -21.53
C LYS A 1045 -56.41 22.92 -21.98
N ASN A 1046 -56.41 23.75 -23.02
CA ASN A 1046 -57.57 23.98 -23.87
C ASN A 1046 -57.18 23.73 -25.34
N LYS A 1047 -57.93 22.81 -25.95
CA LYS A 1047 -58.56 22.84 -27.30
C LYS A 1047 -57.68 23.18 -28.54
N GLN A 1048 -57.47 22.23 -29.47
CA GLN A 1048 -58.40 21.65 -30.50
C GLN A 1048 -58.37 22.49 -31.81
N SER A 1049 -58.68 21.99 -33.01
CA SER A 1049 -59.26 20.70 -33.51
C SER A 1049 -58.19 19.57 -33.66
N ALA A 1050 -58.22 18.50 -34.49
CA ALA A 1050 -59.09 18.05 -35.60
C ALA A 1050 -59.16 16.49 -35.73
N MET A 1051 -59.27 15.95 -36.97
CA MET A 1051 -59.40 14.53 -37.38
C MET A 1051 -58.34 14.21 -38.46
N THR A 1052 -58.00 12.99 -38.91
CA THR A 1052 -58.65 11.65 -39.10
C THR A 1052 -57.57 10.53 -38.97
N ASN A 1053 -57.75 9.20 -39.10
CA ASN A 1053 -58.84 8.20 -38.98
C ASN A 1053 -58.20 6.78 -38.81
N GLY A 1054 -58.97 5.77 -38.34
CA GLY A 1054 -58.61 4.33 -38.32
C GLY A 1054 -57.73 3.91 -37.14
N GLU A 1055 -58.09 3.04 -36.17
CA GLU A 1055 -58.81 1.75 -36.15
C GLU A 1055 -57.96 0.53 -36.62
N ILE A 1056 -57.96 -0.66 -35.99
CA ILE A 1056 -58.90 -1.22 -34.98
C ILE A 1056 -58.24 -2.33 -34.08
N LYS A 1057 -58.56 -2.35 -32.76
CA LYS A 1057 -58.68 -3.55 -31.84
C LYS A 1057 -57.44 -4.44 -31.50
N ASP A 1058 -57.38 -5.21 -30.39
CA ASP A 1058 -58.25 -5.32 -29.17
C ASP A 1058 -57.54 -6.02 -27.97
N VAL A 1059 -58.17 -5.98 -26.76
CA VAL A 1059 -58.26 -7.07 -25.72
C VAL A 1059 -56.97 -7.60 -25.01
N THR A 1060 -56.85 -7.86 -23.68
CA THR A 1060 -57.65 -7.60 -22.43
C THR A 1060 -56.81 -7.86 -21.15
N ASN A 1061 -57.22 -7.27 -20.02
CA ASN A 1061 -57.24 -7.79 -18.61
C ASN A 1061 -55.95 -8.31 -17.92
N ASN A 1062 -55.63 -7.94 -16.66
CA ASN A 1062 -56.29 -8.16 -15.34
C ASN A 1062 -56.32 -9.67 -14.97
N VAL A 1063 -56.04 -10.11 -13.72
CA VAL A 1063 -56.70 -9.79 -12.44
C VAL A 1063 -55.77 -10.12 -11.22
N GLU A 1064 -55.85 -9.29 -10.17
CA GLU A 1064 -55.91 -9.49 -8.68
C GLU A 1064 -55.54 -10.86 -7.99
N GLN A 1065 -55.48 -11.09 -6.65
CA GLN A 1065 -55.79 -10.34 -5.40
C GLN A 1065 -55.12 -11.01 -4.14
N LEU A 1066 -55.60 -10.69 -2.91
CA LEU A 1066 -55.52 -11.46 -1.63
C LEU A 1066 -54.26 -11.45 -0.71
N ASN A 1067 -54.21 -10.46 0.19
CA ASN A 1067 -54.41 -10.54 1.66
C ASN A 1067 -53.87 -11.71 2.57
N ASN A 1068 -53.14 -11.28 3.61
CA ASN A 1068 -53.36 -11.53 5.07
C ASN A 1068 -52.85 -12.77 5.86
N THR A 1069 -52.55 -12.43 7.14
CA THR A 1069 -52.73 -13.16 8.44
C THR A 1069 -51.70 -14.18 8.99
N GLN A 1070 -51.13 -13.78 10.14
CA GLN A 1070 -50.94 -14.49 11.43
C GLN A 1070 -49.89 -15.62 11.65
N GLU A 1071 -48.93 -15.27 12.54
CA GLU A 1071 -48.59 -15.90 13.84
C GLU A 1071 -48.13 -17.37 13.99
N ASN A 1072 -47.08 -17.49 14.83
CA ASN A 1072 -46.68 -18.62 15.70
C ASN A 1072 -46.08 -19.90 15.09
N GLY A 1073 -45.16 -20.50 15.86
CA GLY A 1073 -44.61 -21.85 15.64
C GLY A 1073 -43.08 -21.93 15.59
N ASN A 1074 -42.44 -22.35 16.69
CA ASN A 1074 -41.03 -22.77 16.68
C ASN A 1074 -40.93 -24.23 16.21
N THR A 1075 -39.94 -24.56 15.38
CA THR A 1075 -38.99 -25.67 15.65
C THR A 1075 -37.76 -25.63 14.72
N GLU A 1076 -36.70 -26.25 15.21
CA GLU A 1076 -35.41 -26.63 14.61
C GLU A 1076 -35.53 -27.42 13.26
N ASN A 1077 -34.50 -27.59 12.41
CA ASN A 1077 -33.04 -27.46 12.61
C ASN A 1077 -32.20 -27.20 11.32
N GLU A 1078 -30.95 -26.74 11.54
CA GLU A 1078 -29.69 -26.87 10.74
C GLU A 1078 -29.46 -26.42 9.26
N THR A 1079 -28.19 -26.02 9.02
CA THR A 1079 -27.41 -25.87 7.74
C THR A 1079 -27.67 -24.67 6.80
N GLY A 1080 -26.68 -24.31 5.95
CA GLY A 1080 -26.95 -23.59 4.69
C GLY A 1080 -25.83 -22.77 4.04
N ALA A 1081 -25.48 -21.62 4.63
CA ALA A 1081 -24.49 -20.62 4.14
C ALA A 1081 -24.80 -19.87 2.80
N VAL A 1082 -23.96 -18.84 2.53
CA VAL A 1082 -23.77 -18.08 1.26
C VAL A 1082 -24.91 -17.16 0.73
N THR A 1083 -24.65 -15.85 0.60
CA THR A 1083 -24.89 -15.02 -0.63
C THR A 1083 -24.53 -13.51 -0.50
N SER A 1084 -23.35 -13.16 0.00
CA SER A 1084 -22.86 -11.77 0.06
C SER A 1084 -22.20 -11.28 -1.25
N SER A 1085 -22.93 -11.25 -2.38
CA SER A 1085 -22.31 -10.99 -3.71
C SER A 1085 -23.05 -10.03 -4.67
N ARG A 1086 -24.21 -9.46 -4.30
CA ARG A 1086 -25.09 -8.75 -5.27
C ARG A 1086 -25.04 -7.21 -5.29
N ASN A 1087 -24.26 -6.56 -4.41
CA ASN A 1087 -24.25 -5.08 -4.28
C ASN A 1087 -23.04 -4.37 -4.93
N GLU A 1088 -21.91 -5.03 -5.18
CA GLU A 1088 -20.75 -4.37 -5.80
C GLU A 1088 -20.93 -4.07 -7.29
N SER A 1089 -21.60 -4.98 -8.00
CA SER A 1089 -21.76 -4.94 -9.47
C SER A 1089 -22.54 -3.72 -9.98
N LYS A 1090 -23.31 -3.04 -9.12
CA LYS A 1090 -24.03 -1.80 -9.44
C LYS A 1090 -23.20 -0.52 -9.24
N LYS A 1091 -22.13 -0.52 -8.44
CA LYS A 1091 -21.21 0.64 -8.34
C LYS A 1091 -20.26 0.71 -9.54
N LYS A 1092 -19.60 -0.40 -9.91
CA LYS A 1092 -18.60 -0.45 -11.01
C LYS A 1092 -19.15 -0.08 -12.41
N LYS A 1093 -20.47 -0.15 -12.65
CA LYS A 1093 -21.09 0.33 -13.91
C LYS A 1093 -21.29 1.85 -13.99
N LYS A 1094 -21.25 2.59 -12.87
CA LYS A 1094 -21.58 4.03 -12.85
C LYS A 1094 -20.37 4.97 -12.96
N SER A 1095 -19.16 4.51 -12.62
CA SER A 1095 -17.92 5.24 -12.92
C SER A 1095 -17.56 5.17 -14.41
N LYS A 1096 -17.70 3.98 -15.02
CA LYS A 1096 -17.35 3.75 -16.43
C LYS A 1096 -18.19 4.53 -17.47
N SER A 1097 -19.39 5.05 -17.13
CA SER A 1097 -20.07 5.99 -18.05
C SER A 1097 -19.42 7.37 -17.95
N LYS A 1098 -19.35 7.97 -16.74
CA LYS A 1098 -18.75 9.30 -16.53
C LYS A 1098 -17.34 9.44 -17.10
N GLN A 1099 -16.54 8.37 -17.05
CA GLN A 1099 -15.19 8.36 -17.63
C GLN A 1099 -15.22 8.37 -19.18
N ARG A 1100 -16.20 7.70 -19.80
CA ARG A 1100 -16.47 7.79 -21.25
C ARG A 1100 -16.96 9.18 -21.63
N ASP A 1101 -17.87 9.74 -20.85
CA ASP A 1101 -18.46 11.05 -21.09
C ASP A 1101 -17.37 12.16 -21.04
N LYS A 1102 -16.47 12.11 -20.04
CA LYS A 1102 -15.29 13.01 -19.95
C LYS A 1102 -14.26 12.78 -21.08
N GLN A 1103 -14.13 11.56 -21.61
CA GLN A 1103 -13.29 11.27 -22.78
C GLN A 1103 -13.90 11.75 -24.11
N LEU A 1104 -15.22 11.67 -24.27
CA LEU A 1104 -15.92 12.22 -25.44
C LEU A 1104 -15.76 13.74 -25.49
N LEU A 1105 -16.00 14.44 -24.38
CA LEU A 1105 -15.77 15.88 -24.27
C LEU A 1105 -14.31 16.27 -24.55
N LYS A 1106 -13.31 15.51 -24.05
CA LYS A 1106 -11.89 15.76 -24.40
C LYS A 1106 -11.57 15.51 -25.89
N LYS A 1107 -12.30 14.61 -26.57
CA LYS A 1107 -12.15 14.39 -28.02
C LYS A 1107 -12.84 15.49 -28.83
N GLU A 1108 -14.03 15.91 -28.42
CA GLU A 1108 -14.81 16.99 -29.05
C GLU A 1108 -14.07 18.33 -28.95
N ALA A 1109 -13.55 18.69 -27.77
CA ALA A 1109 -12.69 19.85 -27.58
C ALA A 1109 -11.38 19.78 -28.41
N ARG A 1110 -10.85 18.58 -28.65
CA ARG A 1110 -9.68 18.39 -29.53
C ARG A 1110 -10.04 18.58 -31.00
N MET A 1111 -11.16 18.04 -31.48
CA MET A 1111 -11.62 18.25 -32.86
C MET A 1111 -12.01 19.71 -33.12
N LEU A 1112 -12.55 20.43 -32.12
CA LEU A 1112 -12.77 21.88 -32.20
C LEU A 1112 -11.45 22.64 -32.33
N ARG A 1113 -10.41 22.30 -31.56
CA ARG A 1113 -9.07 22.90 -31.72
C ARG A 1113 -8.44 22.53 -33.06
N GLU A 1114 -8.52 21.28 -33.52
CA GLU A 1114 -8.03 20.86 -34.84
C GLU A 1114 -8.78 21.59 -35.98
N LYS A 1115 -10.08 21.91 -35.80
CA LYS A 1115 -10.86 22.70 -36.78
C LYS A 1115 -10.46 24.17 -36.80
N VAL A 1116 -10.35 24.83 -35.64
CA VAL A 1116 -9.87 26.23 -35.54
C VAL A 1116 -8.44 26.37 -36.10
N MET A 1117 -7.57 25.39 -35.82
CA MET A 1117 -6.21 25.31 -36.39
C MET A 1117 -6.17 24.99 -37.90
N SER A 1118 -7.32 24.81 -38.56
CA SER A 1118 -7.43 24.56 -40.01
C SER A 1118 -8.19 25.64 -40.78
N GLU A 1119 -8.88 26.54 -40.08
CA GLU A 1119 -9.61 27.67 -40.66
C GLU A 1119 -8.61 28.82 -40.92
N GLY A 1120 -7.90 28.72 -42.06
CA GLY A 1120 -6.87 29.68 -42.47
C GLY A 1120 -5.85 29.17 -43.50
N LEU A 1121 -5.86 27.87 -43.84
CA LEU A 1121 -4.93 27.27 -44.83
C LEU A 1121 -5.70 26.69 -46.02
N GLU A 1122 -5.71 27.41 -47.15
CA GLU A 1122 -6.29 26.90 -48.40
C GLU A 1122 -5.43 25.77 -49.00
N PRO A 1123 -6.01 24.59 -49.33
CA PRO A 1123 -5.27 23.49 -49.94
C PRO A 1123 -5.11 23.69 -51.46
N PHE A 1124 -3.94 24.19 -51.87
CA PHE A 1124 -3.59 24.36 -53.29
C PHE A 1124 -3.65 23.01 -54.06
N ASN A 1125 -4.50 22.94 -55.09
CA ASN A 1125 -4.91 21.68 -55.71
C ASN A 1125 -4.11 21.34 -56.98
N PHE A 1126 -2.96 20.68 -56.83
CA PHE A 1126 -2.18 20.13 -57.94
C PHE A 1126 -2.62 18.69 -58.31
N SER A 1127 -3.72 18.58 -59.06
CA SER A 1127 -4.17 17.29 -59.63
C SER A 1127 -4.77 17.38 -61.05
N SER A 1128 -4.22 18.27 -61.90
CA SER A 1128 -4.66 18.46 -63.29
C SER A 1128 -3.69 17.87 -64.32
N LEU A 1129 -4.02 16.67 -64.83
CA LEU A 1129 -3.54 16.05 -66.09
C LEU A 1129 -2.01 15.84 -66.28
N VAL A 1130 -1.47 14.87 -67.03
CA VAL A 1130 -1.81 13.51 -67.53
C VAL A 1130 -0.78 13.22 -68.64
N VAL A 1131 -0.43 11.93 -68.86
CA VAL A 1131 0.38 11.39 -69.97
C VAL A 1131 1.91 11.57 -69.90
N HIS A 1132 2.61 10.49 -70.26
CA HIS A 1132 4.05 10.42 -70.54
C HIS A 1132 4.34 10.93 -71.96
N ASP A 1133 5.54 11.45 -72.20
CA ASP A 1133 6.22 11.09 -73.45
C ASP A 1133 7.75 11.06 -73.32
N GLN A 1134 8.40 10.32 -74.22
CA GLN A 1134 9.87 10.30 -74.40
C GLN A 1134 10.19 10.52 -75.88
N SER A 1135 11.01 11.52 -76.21
CA SER A 1135 12.25 11.34 -77.02
C SER A 1135 12.81 12.60 -77.71
N ASN A 1136 14.14 12.60 -77.87
CA ASN A 1136 14.96 13.09 -79.00
C ASN A 1136 14.96 14.57 -79.44
N LYS A 1137 16.13 15.21 -79.26
CA LYS A 1137 16.93 16.05 -80.20
C LYS A 1137 18.05 16.78 -79.39
N ASN A 1138 19.25 17.10 -79.89
CA ASN A 1138 19.96 16.68 -81.12
C ASN A 1138 21.50 16.90 -80.98
N SER A 1139 22.27 16.32 -81.92
CA SER A 1139 23.66 16.59 -82.40
C SER A 1139 24.60 17.63 -81.73
N SER A 1140 25.90 17.29 -81.72
CA SER A 1140 27.08 18.08 -81.32
C SER A 1140 27.51 19.20 -82.30
N PRO A 1141 28.55 20.01 -81.97
CA PRO A 1141 29.92 19.63 -82.42
C PRO A 1141 31.09 19.88 -81.42
N LEU A 1142 32.26 19.37 -81.84
CA LEU A 1142 33.70 19.65 -81.58
C LEU A 1142 34.10 20.94 -80.79
N GLU A 1143 35.27 21.10 -80.12
CA GLU A 1143 36.58 20.39 -80.21
C GLU A 1143 37.55 20.64 -78.99
N ASN A 1144 38.60 19.81 -78.84
CA ASN A 1144 39.96 19.99 -78.21
C ASN A 1144 40.20 20.84 -76.92
N GLY A 1145 41.13 20.50 -75.98
CA GLY A 1145 41.94 19.29 -75.77
C GLY A 1145 43.17 19.42 -74.82
N ASN A 1146 43.55 18.32 -74.12
CA ASN A 1146 44.87 17.94 -73.53
C ASN A 1146 45.60 18.72 -72.39
N SER A 1147 46.52 17.98 -71.72
CA SER A 1147 47.47 18.32 -70.61
C SER A 1147 46.84 18.59 -69.23
N GLN A 1148 47.31 18.11 -68.06
CA GLN A 1148 48.54 17.46 -67.55
C GLN A 1148 49.69 18.40 -67.09
N ILE A 1149 50.25 18.09 -65.89
CA ILE A 1149 51.49 18.59 -65.24
C ILE A 1149 51.39 19.79 -64.26
N GLU A 1150 51.64 19.44 -62.98
CA GLU A 1150 52.40 20.09 -61.88
C GLU A 1150 52.83 21.57 -61.90
N GLN A 1151 52.79 22.21 -60.70
CA GLN A 1151 53.90 22.87 -59.94
C GLN A 1151 53.35 23.93 -58.94
N THR A 1152 53.88 24.25 -57.74
CA THR A 1152 54.83 23.65 -56.75
C THR A 1152 54.71 24.40 -55.39
N SER A 1153 55.43 23.97 -54.32
CA SER A 1153 55.63 24.64 -52.99
C SER A 1153 54.39 24.83 -52.07
N SER A 1154 54.31 24.30 -50.83
CA SER A 1154 55.12 24.44 -49.58
C SER A 1154 54.70 25.69 -48.74
N ASN A 1155 54.62 25.70 -47.40
CA ASN A 1155 54.66 24.68 -46.32
C ASN A 1155 53.62 25.13 -45.25
N CYS A 1156 52.80 24.30 -44.57
CA CYS A 1156 53.09 23.14 -43.71
C CYS A 1156 53.85 23.55 -42.42
N SER A 1157 53.38 23.24 -41.21
CA SER A 1157 53.38 21.88 -40.61
C SER A 1157 52.92 21.93 -39.13
N GLN A 1158 52.61 20.87 -38.34
CA GLN A 1158 52.25 19.43 -38.44
C GLN A 1158 51.84 19.01 -36.99
N LYS A 1159 51.21 17.89 -36.57
CA LYS A 1159 50.67 16.59 -37.08
C LYS A 1159 49.55 16.19 -36.06
N ARG A 1160 48.57 15.29 -36.23
CA ARG A 1160 48.25 14.17 -37.16
C ARG A 1160 49.11 12.89 -37.08
N THR A 1161 48.70 12.00 -36.16
CA THR A 1161 48.45 10.54 -36.35
C THR A 1161 49.20 9.78 -37.46
N SER A 1162 49.89 8.68 -37.13
CA SER A 1162 50.21 7.59 -38.09
C SER A 1162 50.59 6.27 -37.37
N LYS A 1163 51.01 5.24 -38.14
CA LYS A 1163 51.11 3.82 -37.73
C LYS A 1163 52.37 3.17 -38.33
N SER A 1164 53.07 2.31 -37.56
CA SER A 1164 53.99 1.20 -37.97
C SER A 1164 55.14 1.50 -38.97
N ILE A 1165 56.43 1.44 -38.55
CA ILE A 1165 57.39 0.30 -38.70
C ILE A 1165 57.96 0.16 -40.15
N LEU A 1166 59.26 -0.04 -40.46
CA LEU A 1166 60.62 0.00 -39.85
C LEU A 1166 61.62 -0.09 -41.07
N ASP A 1167 62.95 0.10 -41.07
CA ASP A 1167 64.06 0.46 -40.15
C ASP A 1167 65.17 1.14 -41.03
N GLY A 1168 66.44 1.41 -40.68
CA GLY A 1168 67.23 1.30 -39.44
C GLY A 1168 68.75 1.25 -39.70
N ASN A 1169 69.58 1.98 -38.92
CA ASN A 1169 71.02 1.69 -38.64
C ASN A 1169 71.71 2.74 -37.73
N LYS A 1170 72.40 2.28 -36.66
CA LYS A 1170 73.64 2.82 -36.04
C LYS A 1170 73.70 4.29 -35.49
N ALA A 1171 74.37 4.60 -34.36
CA ALA A 1171 75.01 3.74 -33.34
C ALA A 1171 75.38 4.47 -32.01
N LYS A 1172 75.22 3.74 -30.88
CA LYS A 1172 76.07 3.70 -29.65
C LYS A 1172 76.46 4.99 -28.90
N ARG A 1173 75.98 5.11 -27.64
CA ARG A 1173 76.77 5.05 -26.37
C ARG A 1173 75.84 5.18 -25.13
N ARG A 1174 76.18 4.82 -23.87
CA ARG A 1174 76.87 3.62 -23.29
C ARG A 1174 76.88 3.73 -21.74
N LYS A 1175 76.34 2.75 -21.00
CA LYS A 1175 76.47 2.57 -19.51
C LYS A 1175 75.79 3.69 -18.65
N SER A 1176 75.51 3.54 -17.34
CA SER A 1176 75.54 2.37 -16.41
C SER A 1176 74.64 2.60 -15.18
N MET A 1177 74.46 1.52 -14.40
CA MET A 1177 74.37 1.39 -12.92
C MET A 1177 74.93 2.59 -12.09
N GLU A 1178 74.57 2.78 -10.81
CA GLU A 1178 74.28 1.75 -9.79
C GLU A 1178 73.38 2.19 -8.61
N THR A 1179 72.96 1.18 -7.87
CA THR A 1179 72.12 1.07 -6.66
C THR A 1179 72.35 2.01 -5.47
N ALA A 1180 71.27 2.28 -4.72
CA ALA A 1180 71.15 1.93 -3.30
C ALA A 1180 69.69 1.57 -2.98
#